data_AF-A0A1U9N7W8-F1
#
_entry.id   AF-A0A1U9N7W8-F1
#
_cell.length_a   1.000
_cell.length_b   1.000
_cell.length_c   1.000
_cell.angle_alpha   90.00
_cell.angle_beta   90.00
_cell.angle_gamma   90.00
#
_symmetry.space_group_name_H-M   'P 1'
#
loop_
_entity.id
_entity.type
_entity.pdbx_description
1 polymer ?
#
loop_
_entity_poly.entity_id
_entity_poly.type
_entity_poly.pdbx_seq_one_letter_code
_entity_poly.pdbx_strand_id
1 'polypeptide(L)'
;MKTSMKKTAASLTGSLALSVFSMAIASPVWSACTYTVTNNWGSGFTAEIKVTNNTNQTVNNWSVSWQEANASVTNAWNATLSGANPYTATGLSWNATLAPNASASFGFQANGTAGAPKVNGSLCGVATTSSAPSSVAQSSVVSSVSSSIASSSSSRAASSTATTSTLVIQEEQTGFCRVDGIATENTNSGYTGNGYTNSNNVQGAAIVWAVNAATSSRHTLTFRFANGGTSNRNGSLLINGGSNGNYTLQLPATGSWTNWQSASIEIDLVQGNNLLQLTALTADGLANIDSLTIVGGTTSAGVCATNASSSSSVKSSSSATTSSVASSIGSARMLTLDGNPAASWLTKSRTKWNASRADIVASYQQSNGGWPKNLDYNTVGSGSGGNESGTIDNGATITEMVYLAEVYKNGNNTKYRDAVRRAANFLVSSQYSTGALPQFYPLKGGYSDHATFNDNGMAYALTVLDFAANKRAPFDTDVFSDADRARFKTAVTKGTDFILKAQWKQNGVLTAWCAQHGATDYLPKKARAYELESLSGSESVGVLAFLMTQPQTVDIERAVRAGVAWFNSPRTYLEGYTYDSSLAATNPIVPKAGSKMWYRFYDLNTNRGFFSDRDGSKFYDITQMSLERRTGYSWGGSYGTSIISFAQKVGYL
;
A
#
# COMPACT_ATOMS: atom_id res chain seq x y z
N MET A 1 88.49 29.62 35.78
CA MET A 1 89.18 28.51 36.50
C MET A 1 88.44 27.20 36.24
N LYS A 2 89.10 26.04 36.42
CA LYS A 2 88.58 24.69 36.80
C LYS A 2 87.10 24.35 36.50
N THR A 3 86.72 23.25 35.82
CA THR A 3 87.45 22.06 35.29
C THR A 3 86.52 21.30 34.30
N SER A 4 87.01 20.72 33.19
CA SER A 4 87.15 19.24 32.94
C SER A 4 85.88 18.38 33.12
N MET A 5 85.43 17.45 32.25
CA MET A 5 85.82 16.84 30.94
C MET A 5 84.60 15.95 30.46
N LYS A 6 84.49 15.15 29.36
CA LYS A 6 85.33 14.71 28.21
C LYS A 6 84.41 14.10 27.08
N LYS A 7 84.43 14.63 25.83
CA LYS A 7 84.04 13.94 24.55
C LYS A 7 82.56 13.45 24.43
N THR A 8 82.00 13.01 23.28
CA THR A 8 82.49 12.75 21.91
C THR A 8 81.40 13.06 20.84
N ALA A 9 81.76 13.03 19.54
CA ALA A 9 80.86 13.09 18.37
C ALA A 9 79.86 11.89 18.33
N ALA A 10 78.79 11.83 17.52
CA ALA A 10 78.69 12.24 16.11
C ALA A 10 77.27 12.54 15.61
N SER A 11 77.16 13.07 14.38
CA SER A 11 75.91 13.36 13.66
C SER A 11 75.39 12.15 12.88
N LEU A 12 74.06 11.99 12.79
CA LEU A 12 73.44 11.32 11.65
C LEU A 12 72.17 12.04 11.20
N THR A 13 71.98 12.13 9.89
CA THR A 13 70.86 12.81 9.23
C THR A 13 69.61 11.94 9.15
N GLY A 14 68.42 12.53 9.31
CA GLY A 14 67.15 11.85 9.09
C GLY A 14 65.95 12.79 9.11
N SER A 15 65.56 13.30 7.95
CA SER A 15 64.37 14.15 7.80
C SER A 15 63.09 13.36 7.98
N LEU A 16 62.13 13.88 8.73
CA LEU A 16 60.74 13.41 8.70
C LEU A 16 59.79 14.61 8.58
N ALA A 17 58.93 14.59 7.57
CA ALA A 17 58.00 15.67 7.27
C ALA A 17 56.55 15.26 7.59
N LEU A 18 55.76 16.24 8.03
CA LEU A 18 54.28 16.26 8.12
C LEU A 18 53.59 14.91 8.40
N SER A 19 53.38 14.61 9.68
CA SER A 19 52.28 13.72 10.08
C SER A 19 50.95 14.47 9.97
N VAL A 20 50.06 14.01 9.10
CA VAL A 20 48.71 14.57 8.94
C VAL A 20 47.85 14.22 10.15
N PHE A 21 47.18 15.22 10.74
CA PHE A 21 46.30 15.03 11.89
C PHE A 21 44.95 14.45 11.43
N SER A 22 44.85 13.12 11.35
CA SER A 22 43.60 12.42 11.03
C SER A 22 42.56 12.64 12.14
N MET A 23 41.64 13.56 11.91
CA MET A 23 40.50 13.84 12.79
C MET A 23 39.55 12.63 12.77
N ALA A 24 39.53 11.86 13.87
CA ALA A 24 38.70 10.66 13.97
C ALA A 24 37.21 11.01 14.03
N ILE A 25 36.53 10.88 12.88
CA ILE A 25 35.08 11.12 12.77
C ILE A 25 34.35 9.97 13.47
N ALA A 26 33.52 10.28 14.45
CA ALA A 26 32.66 9.29 15.10
C ALA A 26 31.58 8.81 14.11
N SER A 27 31.57 7.51 13.79
CA SER A 27 30.57 6.89 12.92
C SER A 27 29.16 6.87 13.55
N PRO A 28 28.07 6.79 12.76
CA PRO A 28 26.75 7.18 13.23
C PRO A 28 26.06 6.15 14.13
N VAL A 29 25.02 6.61 14.83
CA VAL A 29 24.16 5.78 15.69
C VAL A 29 23.11 5.07 14.83
N TRP A 30 23.06 3.75 14.85
CA TRP A 30 22.17 2.97 13.97
C TRP A 30 21.09 2.19 14.74
N SER A 31 19.88 2.24 14.21
CA SER A 31 18.72 1.47 14.66
C SER A 31 18.03 0.89 13.42
N ALA A 32 18.68 -0.06 12.76
CA ALA A 32 18.26 -0.59 11.46
C ALA A 32 17.47 -1.91 11.56
N CYS A 33 16.97 -2.22 12.75
CA CYS A 33 16.25 -3.47 13.06
C CYS A 33 14.85 -3.16 13.59
N THR A 34 13.85 -3.89 13.13
CA THR A 34 12.45 -3.70 13.52
C THR A 34 11.87 -4.98 14.09
N TYR A 35 11.18 -4.89 15.21
CA TYR A 35 10.42 -5.97 15.84
C TYR A 35 8.93 -5.79 15.52
N THR A 36 8.32 -6.81 14.91
CA THR A 36 6.92 -6.76 14.44
C THR A 36 6.17 -7.98 14.91
N VAL A 37 5.14 -7.82 15.76
CA VAL A 37 4.21 -8.90 16.09
C VAL A 37 3.33 -9.17 14.86
N THR A 38 3.37 -10.38 14.32
CA THR A 38 2.71 -10.76 13.07
C THR A 38 1.36 -11.44 13.27
N ASN A 39 1.17 -12.11 14.42
CA ASN A 39 -0.10 -12.65 14.89
C ASN A 39 -0.08 -12.75 16.42
N ASN A 40 -1.20 -12.54 17.10
CA ASN A 40 -1.28 -12.55 18.56
C ASN A 40 -2.66 -13.08 19.02
N TRP A 41 -2.66 -14.12 19.84
CA TRP A 41 -3.86 -14.76 20.39
C TRP A 41 -3.93 -14.65 21.93
N GLY A 42 -3.22 -13.68 22.52
CA GLY A 42 -3.27 -13.32 23.93
C GLY A 42 -2.42 -14.21 24.85
N SER A 43 -2.57 -15.54 24.73
CA SER A 43 -1.73 -16.52 25.44
C SER A 43 -0.42 -16.86 24.72
N GLY A 44 -0.23 -16.32 23.52
CA GLY A 44 0.98 -16.44 22.71
C GLY A 44 0.89 -15.62 21.43
N PHE A 45 1.98 -15.56 20.69
CA PHE A 45 2.10 -14.77 19.47
C PHE A 45 3.17 -15.33 18.52
N THR A 46 3.18 -14.83 17.29
CA THR A 46 4.33 -14.87 16.39
C THR A 46 4.85 -13.46 16.14
N ALA A 47 6.16 -13.32 16.00
CA ALA A 47 6.80 -12.07 15.63
C ALA A 47 7.89 -12.27 14.58
N GLU A 48 8.19 -11.22 13.83
CA GLU A 48 9.32 -11.11 12.92
C GLU A 48 10.29 -10.05 13.44
N ILE A 49 11.58 -10.37 13.44
CA ILE A 49 12.65 -9.37 13.56
C ILE A 49 13.33 -9.25 12.19
N LYS A 50 13.23 -8.05 11.61
CA LYS A 50 13.98 -7.67 10.41
C LYS A 50 15.26 -6.97 10.82
N VAL A 51 16.35 -7.30 10.13
CA VAL A 51 17.70 -6.77 10.32
C VAL A 51 18.14 -6.13 9.00
N THR A 52 18.31 -4.81 8.96
CA THR A 52 18.73 -4.08 7.75
C THR A 52 20.17 -3.62 7.91
N ASN A 53 20.99 -3.86 6.88
CA ASN A 53 22.33 -3.31 6.82
C ASN A 53 22.30 -1.87 6.28
N ASN A 54 22.30 -0.88 7.15
CA ASN A 54 22.43 0.54 6.78
C ASN A 54 23.88 1.06 6.77
N THR A 55 24.89 0.17 6.75
CA THR A 55 26.27 0.56 6.41
C THR A 55 26.39 0.92 4.92
N ASN A 56 27.51 1.55 4.55
CA ASN A 56 28.05 1.56 3.19
C ASN A 56 29.05 0.41 2.93
N GLN A 57 28.90 -0.73 3.63
CA GLN A 57 29.81 -1.89 3.61
C GLN A 57 29.04 -3.21 3.53
N THR A 58 29.72 -4.33 3.34
CA THR A 58 29.09 -5.66 3.45
C THR A 58 29.22 -6.17 4.89
N VAL A 59 28.09 -6.41 5.56
CA VAL A 59 28.05 -7.05 6.88
C VAL A 59 28.00 -8.56 6.68
N ASN A 60 28.96 -9.28 7.26
CA ASN A 60 29.00 -10.74 7.24
C ASN A 60 28.61 -11.28 8.63
N ASN A 61 27.71 -12.26 8.64
CA ASN A 61 27.15 -12.91 9.82
C ASN A 61 26.55 -11.91 10.83
N TRP A 62 25.41 -11.31 10.47
CA TRP A 62 24.64 -10.47 11.39
C TRP A 62 24.20 -11.25 12.64
N SER A 63 24.14 -10.54 13.76
CA SER A 63 23.72 -11.08 15.06
C SER A 63 22.92 -10.04 15.83
N VAL A 64 21.79 -10.46 16.41
CA VAL A 64 20.88 -9.61 17.18
C VAL A 64 20.45 -10.27 18.48
N SER A 65 20.15 -9.45 19.50
CA SER A 65 19.67 -9.91 20.80
C SER A 65 18.54 -9.04 21.34
N TRP A 66 17.61 -9.66 22.05
CA TRP A 66 16.45 -8.98 22.66
C TRP A 66 16.00 -9.72 23.92
N GLN A 67 15.14 -9.10 24.73
CA GLN A 67 14.62 -9.67 25.97
C GLN A 67 13.10 -9.50 26.02
N GLU A 68 12.37 -10.61 26.12
CA GLU A 68 10.92 -10.60 26.31
C GLU A 68 10.57 -10.26 27.77
N ALA A 69 9.60 -9.38 27.97
CA ALA A 69 9.20 -8.97 29.32
C ALA A 69 8.21 -9.95 29.99
N ASN A 70 7.26 -10.48 29.22
CA ASN A 70 6.14 -11.31 29.70
C ASN A 70 5.88 -12.54 28.84
N ALA A 71 6.92 -13.04 28.16
CA ALA A 71 6.82 -14.14 27.20
C ALA A 71 8.09 -15.00 27.14
N SER A 72 7.96 -16.19 26.57
CA SER A 72 9.07 -17.10 26.27
C SER A 72 8.99 -17.63 24.84
N VAL A 73 10.07 -17.46 24.09
CA VAL A 73 10.21 -17.96 22.72
C VAL A 73 10.29 -19.49 22.73
N THR A 74 9.46 -20.14 21.93
CA THR A 74 9.31 -21.61 21.85
C THR A 74 9.87 -22.21 20.56
N ASN A 75 9.87 -21.45 19.46
CA ASN A 75 10.36 -21.88 18.16
C ASN A 75 10.79 -20.68 17.30
N ALA A 76 11.74 -20.86 16.38
CA ALA A 76 12.18 -19.83 15.44
C ALA A 76 12.58 -20.40 14.07
N TRP A 77 12.52 -19.56 13.04
CA TRP A 77 12.84 -19.91 11.66
C TRP A 77 13.60 -18.79 10.95
N ASN A 78 14.38 -19.16 9.92
CA ASN A 78 15.29 -18.30 9.14
C ASN A 78 16.49 -17.71 9.92
N ALA A 79 16.70 -18.11 11.17
CA ALA A 79 17.88 -17.79 11.98
C ALA A 79 18.27 -18.98 12.88
N THR A 80 19.51 -19.00 13.36
CA THR A 80 19.92 -19.86 14.48
C THR A 80 19.61 -19.14 15.79
N LEU A 81 18.67 -19.65 16.58
CA LEU A 81 18.30 -19.11 17.89
C LEU A 81 19.17 -19.70 19.01
N SER A 82 19.50 -18.87 20.00
CA SER A 82 20.22 -19.25 21.22
C SER A 82 19.80 -18.38 22.41
N GLY A 83 20.16 -18.79 23.63
CA GLY A 83 19.77 -18.12 24.87
C GLY A 83 18.39 -18.54 25.39
N ALA A 84 18.06 -18.09 26.60
CA ALA A 84 16.86 -18.46 27.34
C ALA A 84 16.21 -17.23 28.00
N ASN A 85 16.05 -16.17 27.21
CA ASN A 85 15.65 -14.81 27.61
C ASN A 85 16.68 -14.10 28.52
N PRO A 86 17.54 -13.20 28.00
CA PRO A 86 17.57 -12.68 26.64
C PRO A 86 17.88 -13.76 25.58
N TYR A 87 17.34 -13.53 24.39
CA TYR A 87 17.53 -14.35 23.20
C TYR A 87 18.59 -13.73 22.30
N THR A 88 19.29 -14.57 21.53
CA THR A 88 20.24 -14.14 20.50
C THR A 88 20.01 -14.96 19.23
N ALA A 89 19.89 -14.28 18.10
CA ALA A 89 19.68 -14.88 16.78
C ALA A 89 20.79 -14.46 15.81
N THR A 90 21.33 -15.42 15.07
CA THR A 90 22.32 -15.18 14.00
C THR A 90 21.82 -15.68 12.65
N GLY A 91 22.34 -15.10 11.57
CA GLY A 91 22.01 -15.53 10.21
C GLY A 91 22.39 -16.98 9.90
N LEU A 92 21.60 -17.59 9.01
CA LEU A 92 21.91 -18.86 8.35
C LEU A 92 22.80 -18.61 7.14
N SER A 93 23.47 -19.65 6.61
CA SER A 93 24.43 -19.54 5.51
C SER A 93 23.92 -18.82 4.25
N TRP A 94 22.59 -18.79 4.03
CA TRP A 94 21.94 -18.13 2.89
C TRP A 94 21.46 -16.69 3.15
N ASN A 95 21.46 -16.21 4.40
CA ASN A 95 21.06 -14.82 4.74
C ASN A 95 22.05 -14.09 5.68
N ALA A 96 23.12 -14.75 6.13
CA ALA A 96 24.11 -14.19 7.06
C ALA A 96 24.85 -12.96 6.51
N THR A 97 25.04 -12.87 5.18
CA THR A 97 25.72 -11.73 4.54
C THR A 97 24.71 -10.74 3.96
N LEU A 98 24.83 -9.48 4.38
CA LEU A 98 24.03 -8.35 3.91
C LEU A 98 24.91 -7.33 3.20
N ALA A 99 24.64 -7.07 1.92
CA ALA A 99 25.19 -5.93 1.19
C ALA A 99 24.64 -4.59 1.74
N PRO A 100 25.21 -3.42 1.37
CA PRO A 100 24.65 -2.12 1.73
C PRO A 100 23.17 -2.00 1.35
N ASN A 101 22.34 -1.55 2.31
CA ASN A 101 20.89 -1.44 2.24
C ASN A 101 20.10 -2.76 2.07
N ALA A 102 20.76 -3.94 2.13
CA ALA A 102 20.07 -5.22 2.14
C ALA A 102 19.44 -5.52 3.53
N SER A 103 18.48 -6.45 3.58
CA SER A 103 17.89 -6.93 4.84
C SER A 103 17.76 -8.44 4.89
N ALA A 104 17.82 -9.00 6.09
CA ALA A 104 17.29 -10.33 6.40
C ALA A 104 16.10 -10.19 7.36
N SER A 105 15.18 -11.14 7.32
CA SER A 105 14.12 -11.29 8.32
C SER A 105 14.11 -12.71 8.87
N PHE A 106 13.91 -12.83 10.17
CA PHE A 106 13.66 -14.10 10.84
C PHE A 106 12.43 -13.99 11.74
N GLY A 107 11.72 -15.10 11.90
CA GLY A 107 10.49 -15.14 12.69
C GLY A 107 10.58 -16.11 13.84
N PHE A 108 9.74 -15.90 14.85
CA PHE A 108 9.63 -16.78 16.00
C PHE A 108 8.21 -16.86 16.54
N GLN A 109 7.94 -17.91 17.30
CA GLN A 109 6.74 -18.11 18.10
C GLN A 109 7.10 -17.99 19.58
N ALA A 110 6.22 -17.39 20.38
CA ALA A 110 6.37 -17.30 21.83
C ALA A 110 5.04 -17.53 22.55
N ASN A 111 5.13 -18.08 23.76
CA ASN A 111 4.03 -18.18 24.72
C ASN A 111 4.07 -16.98 25.68
N GLY A 112 2.91 -16.51 26.12
CA GLY A 112 2.77 -15.30 26.95
C GLY A 112 2.41 -14.05 26.16
N THR A 113 2.44 -12.90 26.82
CA THR A 113 1.92 -11.63 26.28
C THR A 113 2.96 -10.93 25.42
N ALA A 114 2.60 -10.62 24.18
CA ALA A 114 3.47 -9.92 23.23
C ALA A 114 3.93 -8.55 23.74
N GLY A 115 5.26 -8.36 23.80
CA GLY A 115 5.89 -7.08 24.09
C GLY A 115 6.35 -6.33 22.83
N ALA A 116 7.00 -5.19 23.04
CA ALA A 116 7.79 -4.47 22.04
C ALA A 116 9.24 -4.33 22.55
N PRO A 117 10.00 -5.45 22.62
CA PRO A 117 11.33 -5.47 23.22
C PRO A 117 12.35 -4.74 22.34
N LYS A 118 13.31 -4.05 22.97
CA LYS A 118 14.41 -3.41 22.24
C LYS A 118 15.35 -4.48 21.69
N VAL A 119 15.41 -4.59 20.36
CA VAL A 119 16.44 -5.36 19.65
C VAL A 119 17.77 -4.59 19.71
N ASN A 120 18.85 -5.28 20.06
CA ASN A 120 20.24 -4.81 20.07
C ASN A 120 21.07 -5.75 19.18
N GLY A 121 22.34 -5.43 18.93
CA GLY A 121 23.23 -6.25 18.10
C GLY A 121 23.91 -5.45 16.98
N SER A 122 24.49 -6.16 16.01
CA SER A 122 25.47 -5.61 15.06
C SER A 122 24.97 -4.46 14.16
N LEU A 123 23.65 -4.27 14.07
CA LEU A 123 22.97 -3.25 13.26
C LEU A 123 21.81 -2.54 14.00
N CYS A 124 21.61 -2.85 15.29
CA CYS A 124 20.34 -2.56 15.97
C CYS A 124 20.44 -1.57 17.15
N GLY A 125 21.61 -1.00 17.44
CA GLY A 125 21.72 0.02 18.48
C GLY A 125 23.08 0.69 18.58
N VAL A 126 23.22 1.58 19.57
CA VAL A 126 24.51 2.11 20.03
C VAL A 126 25.48 0.97 20.35
N ALA A 127 26.65 0.98 19.70
CA ALA A 127 27.71 0.02 19.97
C ALA A 127 28.39 0.33 21.32
N THR A 128 27.92 -0.30 22.39
CA THR A 128 28.71 -0.43 23.63
C THR A 128 29.90 -1.34 23.34
N THR A 129 31.12 -0.80 23.39
CA THR A 129 32.36 -1.56 23.16
C THR A 129 32.61 -2.56 24.29
N SER A 130 32.21 -3.81 24.09
CA SER A 130 32.47 -4.93 25.01
C SER A 130 33.19 -6.07 24.30
N SER A 131 34.50 -5.94 24.14
CA SER A 131 35.38 -6.98 23.62
C SER A 131 36.49 -7.30 24.63
N ALA A 132 36.41 -8.47 25.24
CA ALA A 132 37.49 -9.11 25.98
C ALA A 132 37.57 -10.57 25.53
N PRO A 133 38.78 -11.16 25.48
CA PRO A 133 39.00 -12.27 26.39
C PRO A 133 40.42 -12.35 26.99
N SER A 134 40.49 -13.00 28.16
CA SER A 134 41.61 -13.80 28.69
C SER A 134 42.96 -13.14 29.05
N SER A 135 43.06 -12.80 30.34
CA SER A 135 44.13 -13.25 31.28
C SER A 135 45.62 -13.12 30.94
N VAL A 136 46.31 -12.26 31.71
CA VAL A 136 47.26 -12.67 32.78
C VAL A 136 47.30 -11.57 33.86
N ALA A 137 47.84 -11.84 35.04
CA ALA A 137 47.68 -10.99 36.23
C ALA A 137 49.00 -10.41 36.77
N GLN A 138 48.95 -9.20 37.36
CA GLN A 138 49.57 -8.91 38.68
C GLN A 138 49.15 -7.57 39.31
N SER A 139 48.75 -7.65 40.59
CA SER A 139 49.00 -6.74 41.74
C SER A 139 48.86 -5.20 41.66
N SER A 140 48.11 -4.65 42.63
CA SER A 140 48.40 -3.42 43.45
C SER A 140 48.57 -2.03 42.77
N VAL A 141 48.08 -0.90 43.30
CA VAL A 141 47.32 -0.57 44.54
C VAL A 141 46.45 0.68 44.32
N VAL A 142 45.52 0.94 45.26
CA VAL A 142 44.70 2.16 45.34
C VAL A 142 45.51 3.44 45.56
N SER A 143 45.03 4.56 44.99
CA SER A 143 44.56 5.74 45.77
C SER A 143 43.87 6.78 44.88
N SER A 144 42.96 7.55 45.47
CA SER A 144 42.18 8.61 44.83
C SER A 144 42.72 10.01 45.15
N VAL A 145 42.41 10.98 44.29
CA VAL A 145 42.13 12.37 44.69
C VAL A 145 41.22 13.02 43.64
N SER A 146 40.37 13.94 44.11
CA SER A 146 39.41 14.72 43.30
C SER A 146 39.85 16.20 43.23
N SER A 147 39.00 17.04 42.64
CA SER A 147 38.95 18.52 42.74
C SER A 147 39.84 19.35 41.78
N SER A 148 39.53 20.61 41.44
CA SER A 148 38.26 21.26 41.02
C SER A 148 38.51 22.75 40.60
N ILE A 149 37.44 23.49 40.25
CA ILE A 149 37.31 24.97 40.23
C ILE A 149 37.89 25.75 39.02
N ALA A 150 36.98 25.98 38.06
CA ALA A 150 36.53 27.24 37.45
C ALA A 150 37.39 28.54 37.37
N SER A 151 37.30 29.22 36.21
CA SER A 151 37.09 30.68 35.99
C SER A 151 36.82 30.89 34.48
N SER A 152 35.68 31.44 34.01
CA SER A 152 35.24 32.86 33.97
C SER A 152 36.17 33.75 33.10
N SER A 153 35.75 34.50 32.07
CA SER A 153 34.40 34.93 31.61
C SER A 153 34.40 35.35 30.13
N SER A 154 33.19 35.56 29.56
CA SER A 154 32.90 36.33 28.31
C SER A 154 33.29 35.69 26.97
N SER A 155 32.49 35.80 25.88
CA SER A 155 31.16 36.42 25.71
C SER A 155 30.34 35.81 24.56
N ARG A 156 29.00 35.85 24.69
CA ARG A 156 27.99 35.73 23.61
C ARG A 156 28.06 34.49 22.70
N ALA A 157 27.70 33.33 23.25
CA ALA A 157 26.95 32.36 22.46
C ALA A 157 25.53 32.92 22.20
N ALA A 158 25.00 32.76 20.98
CA ALA A 158 23.59 33.03 20.70
C ALA A 158 22.75 31.91 21.33
N SER A 159 22.01 32.22 22.40
CA SER A 159 21.09 31.25 23.00
C SER A 159 19.91 31.04 22.06
N SER A 160 19.92 29.93 21.32
CA SER A 160 18.75 29.44 20.60
C SER A 160 17.74 28.94 21.63
N THR A 161 16.86 29.85 22.08
CA THR A 161 15.64 29.46 22.80
C THR A 161 14.90 28.42 21.98
N ALA A 162 14.78 27.20 22.49
CA ALA A 162 14.02 26.16 21.83
C ALA A 162 12.54 26.58 21.83
N THR A 163 12.05 27.07 20.70
CA THR A 163 10.65 27.51 20.54
C THR A 163 9.75 26.30 20.58
N THR A 164 9.26 25.95 21.77
CA THR A 164 8.24 24.91 21.94
C THR A 164 7.01 25.31 21.13
N SER A 165 6.59 24.46 20.20
CA SER A 165 5.32 24.65 19.49
C SER A 165 4.24 23.74 20.05
N THR A 166 2.99 24.17 19.88
CA THR A 166 1.80 23.37 20.15
C THR A 166 0.95 23.33 18.89
N LEU A 167 0.68 22.12 18.39
CA LEU A 167 -0.26 21.85 17.31
C LEU A 167 -1.43 21.07 17.89
N VAL A 168 -2.67 21.43 17.51
CA VAL A 168 -3.87 20.66 17.85
C VAL A 168 -4.54 20.25 16.54
N ILE A 169 -4.99 19.00 16.47
CA ILE A 169 -5.72 18.45 15.34
C ILE A 169 -7.03 17.83 15.87
N GLN A 170 -8.15 18.46 15.53
CA GLN A 170 -9.50 17.93 15.75
C GLN A 170 -9.90 16.97 14.62
N GLU A 171 -11.10 16.39 14.72
CA GLU A 171 -11.76 15.69 13.63
C GLU A 171 -11.85 16.52 12.34
N GLU A 172 -11.64 15.88 11.19
CA GLU A 172 -11.71 16.45 9.83
C GLU A 172 -10.81 17.69 9.54
N GLN A 173 -9.97 18.11 10.49
CA GLN A 173 -8.98 19.16 10.27
C GLN A 173 -7.79 18.68 9.42
N THR A 174 -7.02 19.61 8.86
CA THR A 174 -5.79 19.26 8.14
C THR A 174 -4.84 18.51 9.07
N GLY A 175 -4.31 17.37 8.62
CA GLY A 175 -3.54 16.46 9.46
C GLY A 175 -4.37 15.34 10.10
N PHE A 176 -5.71 15.37 10.06
CA PHE A 176 -6.55 14.19 10.26
C PHE A 176 -6.72 13.45 8.91
N CYS A 177 -6.47 12.14 8.86
CA CYS A 177 -6.31 11.42 7.59
C CYS A 177 -7.37 10.35 7.34
N ARG A 178 -7.71 9.53 8.34
CA ARG A 178 -8.87 8.62 8.31
C ARG A 178 -9.24 8.15 9.71
N VAL A 179 -10.46 7.63 9.83
CA VAL A 179 -10.83 6.65 10.85
C VAL A 179 -11.52 5.47 10.17
N ASP A 180 -11.29 4.28 10.68
CA ASP A 180 -12.07 3.08 10.37
C ASP A 180 -13.34 3.10 11.25
N GLY A 181 -14.27 4.04 10.96
CA GLY A 181 -15.42 4.40 11.81
C GLY A 181 -16.12 5.69 11.36
N ILE A 182 -16.68 6.45 12.31
CA ILE A 182 -17.29 7.77 12.08
C ILE A 182 -16.26 8.87 12.39
N ALA A 183 -15.94 9.71 11.40
CA ALA A 183 -14.95 10.78 11.54
C ALA A 183 -15.39 11.88 12.51
N THR A 184 -16.63 12.34 12.37
CA THR A 184 -17.26 13.37 13.19
C THR A 184 -18.60 12.87 13.72
N GLU A 185 -18.66 12.49 15.00
CA GLU A 185 -19.91 12.27 15.75
C GLU A 185 -20.05 13.34 16.84
N ASN A 186 -21.28 13.74 17.18
CA ASN A 186 -21.57 14.80 18.15
C ASN A 186 -22.69 14.44 19.14
N THR A 187 -23.00 13.15 19.30
CA THR A 187 -24.10 12.66 20.14
C THR A 187 -23.82 12.76 21.64
N ASN A 188 -22.57 12.55 22.05
CA ASN A 188 -22.11 12.73 23.42
C ASN A 188 -21.53 14.14 23.60
N SER A 189 -22.02 14.91 24.58
CA SER A 189 -21.54 16.27 24.83
C SER A 189 -20.17 16.33 25.53
N GLY A 190 -19.53 17.50 25.49
CA GLY A 190 -18.26 17.77 26.17
C GLY A 190 -17.00 17.68 25.30
N TYR A 191 -17.15 17.36 24.00
CA TYR A 191 -16.08 17.51 23.01
C TYR A 191 -15.77 19.00 22.72
N THR A 192 -14.78 19.22 21.86
CA THR A 192 -14.26 20.50 21.39
C THR A 192 -14.21 20.48 19.85
N GLY A 193 -14.43 21.61 19.18
CA GLY A 193 -14.61 21.61 17.73
C GLY A 193 -16.04 21.27 17.31
N ASN A 194 -16.23 20.45 16.28
CA ASN A 194 -17.52 20.13 15.68
C ASN A 194 -18.11 18.81 16.21
N GLY A 195 -17.26 17.89 16.69
CA GLY A 195 -17.64 16.60 17.23
C GLY A 195 -16.45 15.89 17.87
N TYR A 196 -16.39 14.58 17.68
CA TYR A 196 -15.27 13.71 18.01
C TYR A 196 -15.21 12.53 17.03
N THR A 197 -14.06 11.87 16.95
CA THR A 197 -13.86 10.66 16.15
C THR A 197 -14.25 9.40 16.93
N ASN A 198 -15.07 8.54 16.32
CA ASN A 198 -15.56 7.29 16.88
C ASN A 198 -15.14 6.11 15.98
N SER A 199 -14.21 5.27 16.44
CA SER A 199 -13.79 4.07 15.71
C SER A 199 -14.84 2.96 15.79
N ASN A 200 -14.97 2.13 14.75
CA ASN A 200 -15.77 0.91 14.83
C ASN A 200 -15.38 0.06 16.06
N ASN A 201 -16.38 -0.52 16.74
CA ASN A 201 -16.16 -1.46 17.84
C ASN A 201 -15.62 -2.81 17.31
N VAL A 202 -14.35 -2.84 16.90
CA VAL A 202 -13.64 -4.04 16.43
C VAL A 202 -12.13 -3.87 16.66
N GLN A 203 -11.45 -4.98 17.00
CA GLN A 203 -9.98 -5.00 17.06
C GLN A 203 -9.39 -4.69 15.68
N GLY A 204 -8.33 -3.90 15.64
CA GLY A 204 -7.70 -3.47 14.39
C GLY A 204 -8.32 -2.23 13.73
N ALA A 205 -9.45 -1.69 14.21
CA ALA A 205 -9.94 -0.39 13.77
C ALA A 205 -8.93 0.72 14.12
N ALA A 206 -8.63 1.62 13.18
CA ALA A 206 -7.60 2.63 13.37
C ALA A 206 -8.08 4.06 13.13
N ILE A 207 -7.38 5.02 13.75
CA ILE A 207 -7.41 6.45 13.43
C ILE A 207 -6.00 6.82 12.97
N VAL A 208 -5.88 7.64 11.92
CA VAL A 208 -4.59 8.08 11.38
C VAL A 208 -4.53 9.59 11.25
N TRP A 209 -3.41 10.15 11.71
CA TRP A 209 -3.02 11.54 11.55
C TRP A 209 -1.71 11.67 10.76
N ALA A 210 -1.45 12.87 10.26
CA ALA A 210 -0.19 13.29 9.70
C ALA A 210 0.29 14.56 10.40
N VAL A 211 1.58 14.61 10.78
CA VAL A 211 2.22 15.76 11.42
C VAL A 211 3.54 16.05 10.70
N ASN A 212 3.71 17.29 10.22
CA ASN A 212 4.99 17.76 9.72
C ASN A 212 5.82 18.29 10.90
N ALA A 213 7.05 17.81 11.08
CA ALA A 213 7.99 18.32 12.06
C ALA A 213 9.17 18.99 11.35
N ALA A 214 9.50 20.23 11.75
CA ALA A 214 10.57 21.00 11.12
C ALA A 214 11.97 20.40 11.35
N THR A 215 12.16 19.64 12.42
CA THR A 215 13.40 18.97 12.81
C THR A 215 13.11 17.64 13.51
N SER A 216 13.98 16.65 13.32
CA SER A 216 13.90 15.38 14.05
C SER A 216 14.08 15.64 15.55
N SER A 217 13.03 15.42 16.34
CA SER A 217 12.99 15.80 17.76
C SER A 217 11.85 15.12 18.52
N ARG A 218 11.97 15.10 19.85
CA ARG A 218 10.97 14.56 20.75
C ARG A 218 9.74 15.47 20.85
N HIS A 219 8.57 14.84 20.88
CA HIS A 219 7.29 15.48 21.08
C HIS A 219 6.44 14.69 22.07
N THR A 220 5.66 15.38 22.88
CA THR A 220 4.58 14.79 23.67
C THR A 220 3.30 14.85 22.84
N LEU A 221 2.73 13.68 22.52
CA LEU A 221 1.35 13.60 22.08
C LEU A 221 0.44 13.57 23.30
N THR A 222 -0.70 14.26 23.24
CA THR A 222 -1.79 14.17 24.21
C THR A 222 -3.10 13.96 23.46
N PHE A 223 -3.73 12.82 23.68
CA PHE A 223 -5.03 12.46 23.13
C PHE A 223 -6.10 12.79 24.17
N ARG A 224 -7.09 13.61 23.82
CA ARG A 224 -8.29 13.82 24.65
C ARG A 224 -9.37 12.83 24.20
N PHE A 225 -9.94 12.10 25.15
CA PHE A 225 -10.77 10.94 24.87
C PHE A 225 -11.89 10.73 25.90
N ALA A 226 -12.93 9.99 25.52
CA ALA A 226 -13.96 9.48 26.43
C ALA A 226 -14.18 7.98 26.21
N ASN A 227 -14.29 7.23 27.30
CA ASN A 227 -14.53 5.79 27.31
C ASN A 227 -15.60 5.47 28.35
N GLY A 228 -16.86 5.45 27.92
CA GLY A 228 -18.00 5.06 28.76
C GLY A 228 -18.17 3.56 28.94
N GLY A 229 -17.24 2.74 28.45
CA GLY A 229 -17.17 1.30 28.77
C GLY A 229 -16.57 1.04 30.16
N THR A 230 -16.59 -0.23 30.59
CA THR A 230 -16.03 -0.68 31.87
C THR A 230 -14.58 -1.19 31.78
N SER A 231 -14.02 -1.27 30.56
CA SER A 231 -12.69 -1.82 30.26
C SER A 231 -11.82 -0.83 29.49
N ASN A 232 -10.49 -0.97 29.60
CA ASN A 232 -9.54 -0.14 28.85
C ASN A 232 -9.61 -0.44 27.34
N ARG A 233 -9.85 0.59 26.52
CA ARG A 233 -9.93 0.50 25.04
C ARG A 233 -8.58 0.83 24.38
N ASN A 234 -7.55 0.13 24.80
CA ASN A 234 -6.14 0.45 24.48
C ASN A 234 -5.83 0.40 22.97
N GLY A 235 -4.87 1.23 22.54
CA GLY A 235 -4.43 1.28 21.15
C GLY A 235 -2.91 1.13 20.99
N SER A 236 -2.47 0.50 19.89
CA SER A 236 -1.09 0.55 19.40
C SER A 236 -0.93 1.77 18.51
N LEU A 237 0.02 2.64 18.86
CA LEU A 237 0.39 3.85 18.14
C LEU A 237 1.68 3.59 17.36
N LEU A 238 1.56 3.49 16.04
CA LEU A 238 2.66 3.31 15.09
C LEU A 238 3.07 4.65 14.50
N ILE A 239 4.35 5.00 14.61
CA ILE A 239 4.95 6.18 13.97
C ILE A 239 5.65 5.73 12.69
N ASN A 240 5.25 6.28 11.54
CA ASN A 240 5.78 5.92 10.22
C ASN A 240 5.73 4.40 9.94
N GLY A 241 4.60 3.77 10.25
CA GLY A 241 4.41 2.32 10.12
C GLY A 241 5.19 1.48 11.14
N GLY A 242 5.65 2.09 12.24
CA GLY A 242 6.52 1.48 13.25
C GLY A 242 8.00 1.86 13.10
N SER A 243 8.39 2.42 11.95
CA SER A 243 9.79 2.80 11.63
C SER A 243 10.39 3.82 12.60
N ASN A 244 9.56 4.60 13.29
CA ASN A 244 9.96 5.59 14.29
C ASN A 244 9.29 5.34 15.66
N GLY A 245 8.88 4.10 15.92
CA GLY A 245 8.34 3.65 17.20
C GLY A 245 6.96 3.00 17.10
N ASN A 246 6.72 2.07 18.03
CA ASN A 246 5.43 1.43 18.29
C ASN A 246 5.19 1.54 19.80
N TYR A 247 4.07 2.16 20.19
CA TYR A 247 3.78 2.51 21.57
C TYR A 247 2.36 2.04 21.97
N THR A 248 2.15 1.59 23.21
CA THR A 248 0.80 1.25 23.69
C THR A 248 0.17 2.42 24.43
N LEU A 249 -0.76 3.12 23.78
CA LEU A 249 -1.56 4.16 24.41
C LEU A 249 -2.63 3.51 25.30
N GLN A 250 -2.60 3.84 26.60
CA GLN A 250 -3.63 3.41 27.55
C GLN A 250 -4.85 4.32 27.46
N LEU A 251 -6.03 3.74 27.26
CA LEU A 251 -7.32 4.45 27.19
C LEU A 251 -8.30 3.84 28.21
N PRO A 252 -8.12 4.09 29.52
CA PRO A 252 -8.93 3.51 30.58
C PRO A 252 -10.40 3.96 30.53
N ALA A 253 -11.26 3.34 31.32
CA ALA A 253 -12.65 3.78 31.47
C ALA A 253 -12.71 5.20 32.10
N THR A 254 -13.40 6.13 31.44
CA THR A 254 -13.68 7.47 31.98
C THR A 254 -15.01 7.53 32.73
N GLY A 255 -15.79 6.44 32.73
CA GLY A 255 -17.03 6.27 33.48
C GLY A 255 -18.28 6.87 32.80
N SER A 256 -18.12 7.67 31.75
CA SER A 256 -19.20 8.12 30.87
C SER A 256 -18.63 8.54 29.51
N TRP A 257 -19.39 8.34 28.44
CA TRP A 257 -19.07 8.87 27.11
C TRP A 257 -19.09 10.41 27.04
N THR A 258 -19.66 11.08 28.04
CA THR A 258 -19.61 12.54 28.23
C THR A 258 -18.50 13.01 29.16
N ASN A 259 -17.73 12.09 29.78
CA ASN A 259 -16.60 12.44 30.64
C ASN A 259 -15.28 12.29 29.86
N TRP A 260 -14.64 13.43 29.58
CA TRP A 260 -13.47 13.52 28.72
C TRP A 260 -12.19 13.67 29.55
N GLN A 261 -11.23 12.79 29.32
CA GLN A 261 -9.92 12.75 29.96
C GLN A 261 -8.79 12.85 28.93
N SER A 262 -7.54 12.92 29.37
CA SER A 262 -6.37 13.01 28.49
C SER A 262 -5.36 11.90 28.77
N ALA A 263 -4.83 11.28 27.72
CA ALA A 263 -3.72 10.33 27.78
C ALA A 263 -2.53 10.87 26.98
N SER A 264 -1.35 10.92 27.59
CA SER A 264 -0.15 11.52 27.00
C SER A 264 0.99 10.51 26.83
N ILE A 265 1.81 10.70 25.80
CA ILE A 265 2.96 9.83 25.50
C ILE A 265 4.08 10.59 24.78
N GLU A 266 5.34 10.35 25.18
CA GLU A 266 6.51 10.86 24.46
C GLU A 266 6.83 9.99 23.24
N ILE A 267 7.02 10.62 22.09
CA ILE A 267 7.48 9.99 20.85
C ILE A 267 8.59 10.81 20.20
N ASP A 268 9.41 10.18 19.36
CA ASP A 268 10.41 10.88 18.55
C ASP A 268 9.92 11.00 17.10
N LEU A 269 9.62 12.23 16.65
CA LEU A 269 9.25 12.53 15.26
C LEU A 269 10.51 12.81 14.44
N VAL A 270 10.53 12.42 13.15
CA VAL A 270 11.61 12.79 12.22
C VAL A 270 11.26 14.06 11.44
N GLN A 271 12.29 14.77 10.96
CA GLN A 271 12.12 15.92 10.08
C GLN A 271 11.29 15.56 8.84
N GLY A 272 10.32 16.42 8.51
CA GLY A 272 9.37 16.19 7.42
C GLY A 272 8.06 15.58 7.92
N ASN A 273 7.40 14.83 7.05
CA ASN A 273 6.03 14.36 7.28
C ASN A 273 5.99 13.00 7.99
N ASN A 274 5.37 12.96 9.17
CA ASN A 274 5.19 11.76 9.96
C ASN A 274 3.74 11.28 9.91
N LEU A 275 3.52 9.99 9.73
CA LEU A 275 2.21 9.36 9.89
C LEU A 275 2.09 8.74 11.28
N LEU A 276 1.00 9.05 11.98
CA LEU A 276 0.67 8.55 13.32
C LEU A 276 -0.57 7.68 13.18
N GLN A 277 -0.45 6.35 13.31
CA GLN A 277 -1.61 5.44 13.27
C GLN A 277 -1.86 4.86 14.66
N LEU A 278 -3.02 5.16 15.26
CA LEU A 278 -3.52 4.53 16.48
C LEU A 278 -4.50 3.41 16.09
N THR A 279 -4.26 2.18 16.54
CA THR A 279 -5.04 0.99 16.15
C THR A 279 -5.54 0.23 17.39
N ALA A 280 -6.84 -0.09 17.43
CA ALA A 280 -7.51 -0.80 18.52
C ALA A 280 -6.88 -2.16 18.82
N LEU A 281 -6.48 -2.38 20.08
CA LEU A 281 -6.00 -3.67 20.58
C LEU A 281 -7.11 -4.55 21.15
N THR A 282 -8.29 -3.99 21.40
CA THR A 282 -9.46 -4.64 21.99
C THR A 282 -10.58 -4.85 20.97
N ALA A 283 -11.37 -5.92 21.13
CA ALA A 283 -12.56 -6.19 20.32
C ALA A 283 -13.59 -5.05 20.40
N ASP A 284 -13.58 -4.29 21.49
CA ASP A 284 -14.34 -3.06 21.69
C ASP A 284 -13.97 -1.88 20.76
N GLY A 285 -12.89 -1.93 19.97
CA GLY A 285 -12.38 -0.75 19.27
C GLY A 285 -11.59 0.19 20.19
N LEU A 286 -11.39 1.44 19.76
CA LEU A 286 -10.80 2.52 20.56
C LEU A 286 -11.86 3.24 21.40
N ALA A 287 -11.41 4.08 22.34
CA ALA A 287 -12.23 5.13 22.94
C ALA A 287 -12.62 6.21 21.90
N ASN A 288 -13.63 7.02 22.20
CA ASN A 288 -13.94 8.20 21.40
C ASN A 288 -12.78 9.20 21.54
N ILE A 289 -12.19 9.67 20.43
CA ILE A 289 -11.07 10.61 20.44
C ILE A 289 -11.57 11.96 19.97
N ASP A 290 -11.47 12.98 20.83
CA ASP A 290 -11.89 14.35 20.56
C ASP A 290 -10.77 15.16 19.91
N SER A 291 -9.56 15.09 20.44
CA SER A 291 -8.44 15.89 19.92
C SER A 291 -7.08 15.21 20.09
N LEU A 292 -6.18 15.49 19.16
CA LEU A 292 -4.76 15.19 19.27
C LEU A 292 -3.98 16.49 19.40
N THR A 293 -3.39 16.72 20.57
CA THR A 293 -2.42 17.80 20.81
C THR A 293 -0.99 17.28 20.72
N ILE A 294 -0.12 18.02 20.06
CA ILE A 294 1.31 17.74 19.89
C ILE A 294 2.10 18.92 20.47
N VAL A 295 3.00 18.65 21.42
CA VAL A 295 3.87 19.66 22.05
C VAL A 295 5.32 19.24 21.91
N GLY A 296 6.20 20.13 21.44
CA GLY A 296 7.62 19.81 21.28
C GLY A 296 8.33 20.79 20.34
N GLY A 297 9.14 20.27 19.42
CA GLY A 297 9.72 21.06 18.33
C GLY A 297 8.66 21.70 17.43
N THR A 298 9.08 22.52 16.46
CA THR A 298 8.15 23.19 15.54
C THR A 298 7.40 22.19 14.67
N THR A 299 6.08 22.11 14.83
CA THR A 299 5.20 21.23 14.06
C THR A 299 4.11 21.99 13.32
N SER A 300 3.58 21.38 12.27
CA SER A 300 2.37 21.81 11.57
C SER A 300 1.57 20.60 11.07
N ALA A 301 0.32 20.84 10.67
CA ALA A 301 -0.53 19.81 10.08
C ALA A 301 0.18 19.12 8.90
N GLY A 302 0.34 17.79 9.00
CA GLY A 302 1.00 17.01 7.97
C GLY A 302 0.13 16.76 6.75
N VAL A 303 0.78 16.40 5.65
CA VAL A 303 0.10 15.88 4.47
C VAL A 303 -0.28 14.43 4.74
N CYS A 304 -1.59 14.14 4.68
CA CYS A 304 -2.12 12.80 4.78
C CYS A 304 -1.70 11.96 3.57
N ALA A 305 -0.52 11.35 3.69
CA ALA A 305 0.14 10.70 2.58
C ALA A 305 -0.51 9.37 2.23
N THR A 306 -1.00 9.27 1.00
CA THR A 306 -0.91 8.02 0.25
C THR A 306 0.58 7.81 -0.06
N ASN A 307 1.23 6.98 0.79
CA ASN A 307 2.62 6.50 0.72
C ASN A 307 3.66 7.43 0.06
N ALA A 308 4.10 8.47 0.79
CA ALA A 308 5.24 9.28 0.37
C ALA A 308 6.53 8.45 0.34
N SER A 309 7.15 8.35 -0.84
CA SER A 309 8.53 7.85 -0.98
C SER A 309 9.51 9.00 -0.76
N SER A 310 10.64 8.73 -0.10
CA SER A 310 11.68 9.72 0.17
C SER A 310 12.36 10.22 -1.10
N SER A 311 12.45 11.54 -1.26
CA SER A 311 13.17 12.18 -2.37
C SER A 311 14.63 12.39 -2.02
N SER A 312 15.54 11.77 -2.80
CA SER A 312 16.94 12.16 -2.87
C SER A 312 17.15 13.03 -4.12
N SER A 313 17.90 14.13 -3.96
CA SER A 313 18.12 15.12 -5.02
C SER A 313 19.48 14.94 -5.68
N VAL A 314 19.51 14.90 -7.01
CA VAL A 314 20.74 14.93 -7.81
C VAL A 314 20.56 15.95 -8.94
N LYS A 315 21.56 16.82 -9.12
CA LYS A 315 21.55 17.85 -10.19
C LYS A 315 22.03 17.25 -11.52
N SER A 316 21.40 17.66 -12.62
CA SER A 316 22.02 17.78 -13.94
C SER A 316 21.23 18.80 -14.77
N SER A 317 21.81 19.30 -15.87
CA SER A 317 21.57 20.69 -16.31
C SER A 317 20.87 20.85 -17.67
N SER A 318 20.27 22.03 -17.82
CA SER A 318 20.16 22.82 -19.06
C SER A 318 19.50 22.18 -20.30
N SER A 319 18.26 22.57 -20.55
CA SER A 319 17.93 23.45 -21.70
C SER A 319 16.64 24.21 -21.40
N ALA A 320 16.53 25.46 -21.85
CA ALA A 320 15.44 26.36 -21.47
C ALA A 320 14.57 26.75 -22.67
N THR A 321 13.26 26.57 -22.53
CA THR A 321 12.25 27.31 -23.29
C THR A 321 11.15 27.74 -22.30
N THR A 322 10.79 29.01 -22.34
CA THR A 322 9.91 29.65 -21.33
C THR A 322 8.43 29.45 -21.60
N SER A 323 7.68 29.07 -20.56
CA SER A 323 6.24 29.34 -20.42
C SER A 323 5.91 29.54 -18.94
N SER A 324 5.02 30.49 -18.64
CA SER A 324 4.77 30.99 -17.28
C SER A 324 4.04 29.99 -16.38
N VAL A 325 4.59 29.71 -15.20
CA VAL A 325 3.92 28.91 -14.15
C VAL A 325 3.07 29.85 -13.30
N ALA A 326 1.74 29.73 -13.40
CA ALA A 326 0.82 30.30 -12.41
C ALA A 326 0.66 29.30 -11.26
N SER A 327 1.03 29.71 -10.04
CA SER A 327 0.92 28.89 -8.84
C SER A 327 -0.54 28.70 -8.41
N SER A 328 -1.07 27.50 -8.54
CA SER A 328 -2.35 27.09 -7.96
C SER A 328 -2.16 25.88 -7.04
N ILE A 329 -2.95 25.82 -5.96
CA ILE A 329 -3.05 24.63 -5.11
C ILE A 329 -3.95 23.65 -5.87
N GLY A 330 -3.37 22.94 -6.82
CA GLY A 330 -4.09 22.17 -7.83
C GLY A 330 -4.71 20.89 -7.28
N SER A 331 -6.03 20.77 -7.41
CA SER A 331 -6.72 19.47 -7.37
C SER A 331 -6.05 18.48 -8.33
N ALA A 332 -5.95 17.21 -7.93
CA ALA A 332 -5.35 16.15 -8.73
C ALA A 332 -5.88 16.14 -10.18
N ARG A 333 -4.97 16.19 -11.16
CA ARG A 333 -5.27 16.45 -12.58
C ARG A 333 -6.24 15.40 -13.13
N MET A 334 -7.35 15.83 -13.72
CA MET A 334 -8.19 14.95 -14.53
C MET A 334 -7.56 14.76 -15.92
N LEU A 335 -7.64 13.54 -16.47
CA LEU A 335 -7.36 13.27 -17.88
C LEU A 335 -8.64 13.41 -18.70
N THR A 336 -8.52 13.56 -20.03
CA THR A 336 -9.68 13.52 -20.91
C THR A 336 -10.24 12.09 -21.00
N LEU A 337 -11.58 11.96 -21.03
CA LEU A 337 -12.24 10.68 -21.27
C LEU A 337 -12.35 10.36 -22.77
N ASP A 338 -12.09 11.33 -23.65
CA ASP A 338 -12.12 11.13 -25.10
C ASP A 338 -10.96 10.22 -25.56
N GLY A 339 -11.30 9.05 -26.11
CA GLY A 339 -10.36 7.99 -26.48
C GLY A 339 -9.97 7.05 -25.34
N ASN A 340 -10.46 7.26 -24.11
CA ASN A 340 -10.23 6.33 -23.00
C ASN A 340 -10.95 4.99 -23.30
N PRO A 341 -10.29 3.82 -23.20
CA PRO A 341 -10.91 2.53 -23.54
C PRO A 341 -12.17 2.18 -22.73
N ALA A 342 -12.18 2.46 -21.42
CA ALA A 342 -13.29 2.15 -20.52
C ALA A 342 -14.50 3.07 -20.77
N ALA A 343 -14.24 4.38 -20.95
CA ALA A 343 -15.27 5.34 -21.36
C ALA A 343 -15.85 5.01 -22.75
N SER A 344 -15.00 4.51 -23.65
CA SER A 344 -15.40 4.07 -25.00
C SER A 344 -16.24 2.79 -24.97
N TRP A 345 -15.94 1.85 -24.07
CA TRP A 345 -16.81 0.69 -23.80
C TRP A 345 -18.17 1.15 -23.26
N LEU A 346 -18.19 1.97 -22.20
CA LEU A 346 -19.44 2.43 -21.57
C LEU A 346 -20.32 3.18 -22.57
N THR A 347 -19.74 4.05 -23.39
CA THR A 347 -20.45 4.78 -24.44
C THR A 347 -21.08 3.85 -25.48
N LYS A 348 -20.42 2.75 -25.85
CA LYS A 348 -20.98 1.72 -26.75
C LYS A 348 -22.07 0.88 -26.07
N SER A 349 -21.93 0.62 -24.77
CA SER A 349 -22.92 -0.14 -23.98
C SER A 349 -24.28 0.56 -23.92
N ARG A 350 -24.32 1.91 -23.89
CA ARG A 350 -25.56 2.72 -23.90
C ARG A 350 -26.52 2.32 -25.03
N THR A 351 -26.01 1.98 -26.21
CA THR A 351 -26.80 1.61 -27.39
C THR A 351 -26.45 0.21 -27.90
N LYS A 352 -26.13 -0.73 -26.99
CA LYS A 352 -25.70 -2.10 -27.33
C LYS A 352 -26.77 -2.93 -28.06
N TRP A 353 -28.04 -2.64 -27.81
CA TRP A 353 -29.20 -3.25 -28.45
C TRP A 353 -30.19 -2.17 -28.91
N ASN A 354 -31.14 -2.53 -29.78
CA ASN A 354 -32.28 -1.66 -30.08
C ASN A 354 -33.16 -1.51 -28.82
N ALA A 355 -33.62 -0.30 -28.52
CA ALA A 355 -34.42 0.03 -27.33
C ALA A 355 -35.65 -0.88 -27.12
N SER A 356 -36.22 -1.47 -28.18
CA SER A 356 -37.30 -2.47 -28.09
C SER A 356 -36.93 -3.73 -27.30
N ARG A 357 -35.63 -4.04 -27.15
CA ARG A 357 -35.12 -5.16 -26.35
C ARG A 357 -35.08 -4.87 -24.84
N ALA A 358 -35.39 -3.65 -24.39
CA ALA A 358 -35.27 -3.28 -22.98
C ALA A 358 -36.12 -4.12 -22.02
N ASP A 359 -37.31 -4.56 -22.44
CA ASP A 359 -38.13 -5.48 -21.63
C ASP A 359 -37.56 -6.90 -21.59
N ILE A 360 -36.98 -7.39 -22.69
CA ILE A 360 -36.27 -8.68 -22.69
C ILE A 360 -35.04 -8.60 -21.78
N VAL A 361 -34.23 -7.54 -21.87
CA VAL A 361 -33.08 -7.31 -20.97
C VAL A 361 -33.53 -7.26 -19.50
N ALA A 362 -34.54 -6.44 -19.17
CA ALA A 362 -35.04 -6.31 -17.80
C ALA A 362 -35.62 -7.61 -17.25
N SER A 363 -36.23 -8.45 -18.08
CA SER A 363 -36.83 -9.73 -17.67
C SER A 363 -35.84 -10.81 -17.20
N TYR A 364 -34.52 -10.60 -17.38
CA TYR A 364 -33.48 -11.49 -16.84
C TYR A 364 -32.84 -10.99 -15.53
N GLN A 365 -33.20 -9.79 -15.04
CA GLN A 365 -32.63 -9.28 -13.79
C GLN A 365 -33.05 -10.15 -12.59
N GLN A 366 -32.07 -10.61 -11.81
CA GLN A 366 -32.27 -11.39 -10.59
C GLN A 366 -32.79 -10.49 -9.45
N SER A 367 -33.40 -11.11 -8.43
CA SER A 367 -33.93 -10.41 -7.25
C SER A 367 -32.87 -9.59 -6.49
N ASN A 368 -31.61 -10.03 -6.51
CA ASN A 368 -30.46 -9.30 -5.96
C ASN A 368 -30.02 -8.07 -6.78
N GLY A 369 -30.54 -7.89 -8.00
CA GLY A 369 -30.25 -6.76 -8.89
C GLY A 369 -29.21 -7.00 -9.97
N GLY A 370 -28.47 -8.11 -9.94
CA GLY A 370 -27.56 -8.49 -11.03
C GLY A 370 -28.26 -9.27 -12.15
N TRP A 371 -27.52 -9.58 -13.21
CA TRP A 371 -27.91 -10.54 -14.26
C TRP A 371 -27.14 -11.85 -14.07
N PRO A 372 -27.73 -13.02 -14.35
CA PRO A 372 -27.15 -14.31 -13.96
C PRO A 372 -25.97 -14.76 -14.84
N LYS A 373 -25.90 -14.27 -16.08
CA LYS A 373 -24.88 -14.59 -17.10
C LYS A 373 -24.95 -13.61 -18.27
N ASN A 374 -23.92 -13.60 -19.11
CA ASN A 374 -23.97 -13.00 -20.44
C ASN A 374 -25.06 -13.67 -21.31
N LEU A 375 -25.82 -12.86 -22.06
CA LEU A 375 -26.90 -13.28 -22.96
C LEU A 375 -26.91 -12.41 -24.23
N ASP A 376 -27.32 -13.00 -25.36
CA ASP A 376 -27.66 -12.22 -26.56
C ASP A 376 -29.16 -11.91 -26.61
N TYR A 377 -29.54 -10.74 -26.10
CA TYR A 377 -30.92 -10.27 -26.09
C TYR A 377 -31.52 -9.97 -27.48
N ASN A 378 -30.78 -10.21 -28.58
CA ASN A 378 -31.34 -10.26 -29.93
C ASN A 378 -32.00 -11.61 -30.24
N THR A 379 -31.50 -12.71 -29.68
CA THR A 379 -31.93 -14.09 -30.00
C THR A 379 -32.70 -14.77 -28.86
N VAL A 380 -32.46 -14.43 -27.59
CA VAL A 380 -33.26 -15.00 -26.48
C VAL A 380 -34.67 -14.37 -26.42
N GLY A 381 -35.64 -15.16 -25.95
CA GLY A 381 -36.97 -14.69 -25.57
C GLY A 381 -36.97 -14.00 -24.20
N SER A 382 -38.16 -13.73 -23.65
CA SER A 382 -38.28 -13.16 -22.30
C SER A 382 -37.81 -14.13 -21.21
N GLY A 383 -37.07 -13.61 -20.24
CA GLY A 383 -36.76 -14.29 -18.98
C GLY A 383 -37.88 -14.19 -17.94
N SER A 384 -37.64 -14.78 -16.78
CA SER A 384 -38.56 -14.85 -15.63
C SER A 384 -37.96 -14.28 -14.33
N GLY A 385 -36.91 -13.47 -14.44
CA GLY A 385 -36.07 -13.02 -13.33
C GLY A 385 -35.29 -14.19 -12.72
N GLY A 386 -35.29 -14.29 -11.39
CA GLY A 386 -34.71 -15.41 -10.65
C GLY A 386 -34.10 -15.00 -9.31
N ASN A 387 -33.56 -15.99 -8.60
CA ASN A 387 -32.87 -15.83 -7.31
C ASN A 387 -31.41 -16.33 -7.36
N GLU A 388 -30.84 -16.49 -8.56
CA GLU A 388 -29.44 -16.91 -8.72
C GLU A 388 -28.48 -15.75 -8.43
N SER A 389 -27.22 -16.07 -8.12
CA SER A 389 -26.16 -15.05 -8.04
C SER A 389 -26.06 -14.27 -9.35
N GLY A 390 -26.15 -12.94 -9.27
CA GLY A 390 -25.76 -12.08 -10.37
C GLY A 390 -24.26 -12.17 -10.64
N THR A 391 -23.83 -11.74 -11.83
CA THR A 391 -22.43 -11.84 -12.26
C THR A 391 -21.97 -10.61 -13.03
N ILE A 392 -20.65 -10.37 -12.99
CA ILE A 392 -19.94 -9.43 -13.88
C ILE A 392 -19.13 -10.16 -14.97
N ASP A 393 -19.19 -11.50 -15.00
CA ASP A 393 -18.60 -12.33 -16.04
C ASP A 393 -19.08 -11.92 -17.44
N ASN A 394 -18.15 -11.90 -18.41
CA ASN A 394 -18.41 -11.59 -19.82
C ASN A 394 -19.26 -10.30 -20.03
N GLY A 395 -19.07 -9.31 -19.15
CA GLY A 395 -19.73 -8.00 -19.22
C GLY A 395 -21.20 -7.97 -18.79
N ALA A 396 -21.73 -9.05 -18.20
CA ALA A 396 -23.07 -9.09 -17.64
C ALA A 396 -23.25 -8.12 -16.46
N THR A 397 -24.51 -7.75 -16.19
CA THR A 397 -24.93 -6.67 -15.26
C THR A 397 -24.48 -5.28 -15.69
N ILE A 398 -23.18 -5.08 -15.93
CA ILE A 398 -22.57 -3.79 -16.23
C ILE A 398 -22.95 -3.26 -17.62
N THR A 399 -23.18 -4.14 -18.60
CA THR A 399 -23.65 -3.72 -19.94
C THR A 399 -25.14 -3.40 -19.90
N GLU A 400 -25.93 -4.27 -19.26
CA GLU A 400 -27.39 -4.16 -19.14
C GLU A 400 -27.80 -2.89 -18.38
N MET A 401 -27.13 -2.56 -17.27
CA MET A 401 -27.48 -1.36 -16.50
C MET A 401 -27.12 -0.05 -17.21
N VAL A 402 -26.04 -0.02 -18.02
CA VAL A 402 -25.69 1.16 -18.83
C VAL A 402 -26.69 1.32 -19.98
N TYR A 403 -27.07 0.22 -20.62
CA TYR A 403 -28.10 0.21 -21.67
C TYR A 403 -29.48 0.63 -21.13
N LEU A 404 -29.95 0.03 -20.03
CA LEU A 404 -31.26 0.37 -19.43
C LEU A 404 -31.29 1.80 -18.87
N ALA A 405 -30.15 2.36 -18.45
CA ALA A 405 -30.06 3.78 -18.08
C ALA A 405 -30.24 4.71 -19.29
N GLU A 406 -29.68 4.35 -20.45
CA GLU A 406 -29.90 5.10 -21.70
C GLU A 406 -31.36 5.00 -22.18
N VAL A 407 -31.95 3.80 -22.13
CA VAL A 407 -33.37 3.62 -22.46
C VAL A 407 -34.27 4.38 -21.48
N TYR A 408 -33.91 4.44 -20.19
CA TYR A 408 -34.61 5.29 -19.23
C TYR A 408 -34.48 6.78 -19.60
N LYS A 409 -33.25 7.26 -19.82
CA LYS A 409 -32.95 8.65 -20.17
C LYS A 409 -33.74 9.15 -21.39
N ASN A 410 -33.96 8.28 -22.37
CA ASN A 410 -34.62 8.64 -23.63
C ASN A 410 -36.13 8.33 -23.65
N GLY A 411 -36.65 7.56 -22.69
CA GLY A 411 -38.05 7.08 -22.68
C GLY A 411 -38.82 7.29 -21.37
N ASN A 412 -38.19 7.81 -20.31
CA ASN A 412 -38.75 8.10 -18.98
C ASN A 412 -39.51 6.94 -18.29
N ASN A 413 -39.43 5.70 -18.77
CA ASN A 413 -40.12 4.57 -18.17
C ASN A 413 -39.38 4.09 -16.91
N THR A 414 -39.91 4.43 -15.74
CA THR A 414 -39.28 4.23 -14.43
C THR A 414 -38.98 2.78 -14.10
N LYS A 415 -39.60 1.78 -14.75
CA LYS A 415 -39.23 0.36 -14.57
C LYS A 415 -37.75 0.10 -14.90
N TYR A 416 -37.21 0.81 -15.89
CA TYR A 416 -35.79 0.72 -16.26
C TYR A 416 -34.90 1.48 -15.29
N ARG A 417 -35.33 2.68 -14.82
CA ARG A 417 -34.65 3.42 -13.75
C ARG A 417 -34.47 2.58 -12.49
N ASP A 418 -35.54 1.92 -12.07
CA ASP A 418 -35.57 1.16 -10.83
C ASP A 418 -34.83 -0.18 -10.98
N ALA A 419 -34.79 -0.78 -12.18
CA ALA A 419 -33.85 -1.85 -12.52
C ALA A 419 -32.38 -1.40 -12.43
N VAL A 420 -32.03 -0.22 -12.95
CA VAL A 420 -30.67 0.36 -12.86
C VAL A 420 -30.28 0.67 -11.41
N ARG A 421 -31.22 1.13 -10.58
CA ARG A 421 -31.01 1.30 -9.13
C ARG A 421 -30.66 -0.02 -8.43
N ARG A 422 -31.40 -1.10 -8.74
CA ARG A 422 -31.06 -2.44 -8.23
C ARG A 422 -29.68 -2.90 -8.70
N ALA A 423 -29.31 -2.65 -9.95
CA ALA A 423 -28.01 -3.04 -10.50
C ALA A 423 -26.82 -2.29 -9.87
N ALA A 424 -26.95 -0.98 -9.65
CA ALA A 424 -25.91 -0.22 -8.95
C ALA A 424 -25.82 -0.61 -7.47
N ASN A 425 -26.96 -0.89 -6.81
CA ASN A 425 -26.94 -1.41 -5.44
C ASN A 425 -26.29 -2.80 -5.37
N PHE A 426 -26.55 -3.69 -6.33
CA PHE A 426 -25.89 -4.99 -6.47
C PHE A 426 -24.36 -4.86 -6.52
N LEU A 427 -23.82 -3.96 -7.37
CA LEU A 427 -22.37 -3.74 -7.49
C LEU A 427 -21.74 -3.16 -6.21
N VAL A 428 -22.49 -2.37 -5.43
CA VAL A 428 -22.02 -1.87 -4.12
C VAL A 428 -22.09 -2.96 -3.05
N SER A 429 -23.16 -3.76 -3.05
CA SER A 429 -23.38 -4.84 -2.08
C SER A 429 -22.47 -6.06 -2.29
N SER A 430 -21.96 -6.28 -3.51
CA SER A 430 -20.97 -7.32 -3.78
C SER A 430 -19.55 -6.93 -3.39
N GLN A 431 -19.28 -5.66 -3.10
CA GLN A 431 -17.93 -5.17 -2.87
C GLN A 431 -17.41 -5.53 -1.47
N TYR A 432 -16.27 -6.23 -1.42
CA TYR A 432 -15.55 -6.52 -0.18
C TYR A 432 -15.13 -5.23 0.56
N SER A 433 -14.82 -5.34 1.85
CA SER A 433 -14.25 -4.26 2.65
C SER A 433 -12.99 -3.64 2.02
N THR A 434 -12.14 -4.47 1.41
CA THR A 434 -10.93 -4.09 0.67
C THR A 434 -11.17 -3.35 -0.64
N GLY A 435 -12.40 -3.33 -1.18
CA GLY A 435 -12.73 -2.74 -2.47
C GLY A 435 -12.77 -3.69 -3.66
N ALA A 436 -12.37 -4.95 -3.49
CA ALA A 436 -12.52 -6.01 -4.48
C ALA A 436 -13.98 -6.20 -4.92
N LEU A 437 -14.20 -6.57 -6.19
CA LEU A 437 -15.48 -7.05 -6.71
C LEU A 437 -15.35 -8.53 -7.13
N PRO A 438 -16.20 -9.45 -6.62
CA PRO A 438 -16.23 -10.85 -7.02
C PRO A 438 -16.79 -11.02 -8.44
N GLN A 439 -16.52 -12.16 -9.07
CA GLN A 439 -17.13 -12.52 -10.36
C GLN A 439 -18.65 -12.70 -10.20
N PHE A 440 -19.08 -13.43 -9.16
CA PHE A 440 -20.48 -13.70 -8.86
C PHE A 440 -20.85 -13.21 -7.46
N TYR A 441 -22.09 -12.74 -7.27
CA TYR A 441 -22.64 -12.36 -5.97
C TYR A 441 -24.14 -12.70 -5.84
N PRO A 442 -24.64 -13.28 -4.73
CA PRO A 442 -23.90 -13.80 -3.58
C PRO A 442 -22.81 -14.81 -3.96
N LEU A 443 -21.78 -14.90 -3.11
CA LEU A 443 -20.56 -15.66 -3.35
C LEU A 443 -20.85 -17.14 -3.62
N LYS A 444 -20.01 -17.78 -4.44
CA LYS A 444 -20.21 -19.15 -4.95
C LYS A 444 -19.09 -20.11 -4.58
N GLY A 445 -18.02 -19.64 -3.95
CA GLY A 445 -16.83 -20.42 -3.66
C GLY A 445 -15.85 -20.52 -4.84
N GLY A 446 -14.63 -20.95 -4.53
CA GLY A 446 -13.56 -21.08 -5.51
C GLY A 446 -13.16 -19.73 -6.12
N TYR A 447 -12.77 -19.75 -7.40
CA TYR A 447 -12.24 -18.56 -8.07
C TYR A 447 -13.26 -17.44 -8.33
N SER A 448 -14.58 -17.72 -8.24
CA SER A 448 -15.61 -16.70 -8.45
C SER A 448 -15.67 -15.66 -7.32
N ASP A 449 -15.07 -15.97 -6.17
CA ASP A 449 -14.97 -15.10 -4.99
C ASP A 449 -13.66 -14.28 -4.98
N HIS A 450 -12.92 -14.28 -6.09
CA HIS A 450 -11.71 -13.47 -6.26
C HIS A 450 -12.04 -12.08 -6.82
N ALA A 451 -11.19 -11.09 -6.52
CA ALA A 451 -11.24 -9.79 -7.19
C ALA A 451 -11.02 -9.98 -8.69
N THR A 452 -12.09 -9.83 -9.48
CA THR A 452 -12.14 -10.36 -10.84
C THR A 452 -11.98 -9.25 -11.87
N PHE A 453 -10.78 -9.14 -12.44
CA PHE A 453 -10.52 -8.29 -13.61
C PHE A 453 -10.85 -9.00 -14.94
N ASN A 454 -11.04 -10.32 -14.94
CA ASN A 454 -11.42 -11.12 -16.11
C ASN A 454 -12.61 -10.52 -16.88
N ASP A 455 -12.49 -10.55 -18.21
CA ASP A 455 -13.41 -9.93 -19.17
C ASP A 455 -13.75 -8.45 -18.81
N ASN A 456 -12.76 -7.74 -18.28
CA ASN A 456 -12.78 -6.38 -17.73
C ASN A 456 -13.73 -6.13 -16.53
N GLY A 457 -14.29 -7.18 -15.92
CA GLY A 457 -15.40 -7.12 -14.96
C GLY A 457 -15.30 -6.02 -13.89
N MET A 458 -14.34 -6.14 -12.95
CA MET A 458 -14.17 -5.18 -11.87
C MET A 458 -13.82 -3.76 -12.38
N ALA A 459 -12.97 -3.63 -13.40
CA ALA A 459 -12.54 -2.32 -13.89
C ALA A 459 -13.70 -1.54 -14.56
N TYR A 460 -14.54 -2.23 -15.33
CA TYR A 460 -15.70 -1.62 -15.99
C TYR A 460 -16.89 -1.45 -15.03
N ALA A 461 -17.08 -2.33 -14.05
CA ALA A 461 -18.03 -2.10 -12.95
C ALA A 461 -17.68 -0.80 -12.17
N LEU A 462 -16.41 -0.60 -11.81
CA LEU A 462 -15.95 0.63 -11.17
C LEU A 462 -16.07 1.85 -12.11
N THR A 463 -15.86 1.69 -13.42
CA THR A 463 -16.11 2.76 -14.41
C THR A 463 -17.59 3.16 -14.46
N VAL A 464 -18.52 2.21 -14.38
CA VAL A 464 -19.97 2.50 -14.31
C VAL A 464 -20.31 3.27 -13.03
N LEU A 465 -19.79 2.84 -11.88
CA LEU A 465 -19.98 3.54 -10.60
C LEU A 465 -19.34 4.95 -10.61
N ASP A 466 -18.19 5.14 -11.28
CA ASP A 466 -17.54 6.44 -11.45
C ASP A 466 -18.39 7.40 -12.32
N PHE A 467 -18.96 6.92 -13.43
CA PHE A 467 -19.88 7.72 -14.25
C PHE A 467 -21.16 8.07 -13.50
N ALA A 468 -21.71 7.14 -12.71
CA ALA A 468 -22.86 7.39 -11.85
C ALA A 468 -22.58 8.43 -10.76
N ALA A 469 -21.47 8.26 -10.02
CA ALA A 469 -21.02 9.19 -8.97
C ALA A 469 -20.82 10.62 -9.51
N ASN A 470 -20.17 10.75 -10.67
CA ASN A 470 -19.87 12.04 -11.30
C ASN A 470 -21.03 12.59 -12.17
N LYS A 471 -22.25 12.04 -12.06
CA LYS A 471 -23.47 12.52 -12.77
C LYS A 471 -23.27 12.66 -14.28
N ARG A 472 -22.53 11.72 -14.89
CA ARG A 472 -22.27 11.65 -16.34
C ARG A 472 -23.32 10.77 -17.03
N ALA A 473 -23.69 11.09 -18.27
CA ALA A 473 -24.62 10.29 -19.06
C ALA A 473 -24.16 8.82 -19.19
N PRO A 474 -25.05 7.83 -19.07
CA PRO A 474 -26.52 7.93 -19.01
C PRO A 474 -27.11 8.24 -17.61
N PHE A 475 -26.28 8.42 -16.59
CA PHE A 475 -26.68 8.54 -15.19
C PHE A 475 -26.93 9.99 -14.71
N ASP A 476 -27.09 10.91 -15.65
CA ASP A 476 -27.34 12.35 -15.47
C ASP A 476 -28.84 12.70 -15.27
N THR A 477 -29.67 11.69 -14.96
CA THR A 477 -31.11 11.79 -14.65
C THR A 477 -31.40 11.62 -13.14
N ASP A 478 -32.68 11.59 -12.75
CA ASP A 478 -33.15 11.25 -11.38
C ASP A 478 -32.84 9.80 -10.96
N VAL A 479 -32.23 8.99 -11.83
CA VAL A 479 -31.89 7.59 -11.55
C VAL A 479 -31.11 7.41 -10.26
N PHE A 480 -30.29 8.38 -9.86
CA PHE A 480 -29.55 8.35 -8.59
C PHE A 480 -29.65 9.68 -7.82
N SER A 481 -29.93 9.57 -6.52
CA SER A 481 -29.82 10.68 -5.58
C SER A 481 -28.35 11.03 -5.33
N ASP A 482 -28.07 12.20 -4.75
CA ASP A 482 -26.69 12.55 -4.40
C ASP A 482 -26.13 11.69 -3.24
N ALA A 483 -27.00 11.07 -2.43
CA ALA A 483 -26.62 10.06 -1.44
C ALA A 483 -26.17 8.73 -2.11
N ASP A 484 -26.85 8.30 -3.18
CA ASP A 484 -26.40 7.16 -3.98
C ASP A 484 -25.04 7.46 -4.62
N ARG A 485 -24.87 8.67 -5.16
CA ARG A 485 -23.61 9.11 -5.79
C ARG A 485 -22.46 9.18 -4.79
N ALA A 486 -22.72 9.57 -3.54
CA ALA A 486 -21.74 9.47 -2.45
C ALA A 486 -21.35 8.01 -2.17
N ARG A 487 -22.32 7.09 -2.06
CA ARG A 487 -22.05 5.64 -1.90
C ARG A 487 -21.21 5.08 -3.05
N PHE A 488 -21.53 5.46 -4.29
CA PHE A 488 -20.75 5.05 -5.47
C PHE A 488 -19.35 5.62 -5.47
N LYS A 489 -19.17 6.90 -5.09
CA LYS A 489 -17.84 7.51 -4.93
C LYS A 489 -16.99 6.74 -3.92
N THR A 490 -17.55 6.36 -2.77
CA THR A 490 -16.85 5.51 -1.78
C THR A 490 -16.48 4.14 -2.34
N ALA A 491 -17.38 3.49 -3.09
CA ALA A 491 -17.09 2.21 -3.73
C ALA A 491 -15.98 2.33 -4.80
N VAL A 492 -15.97 3.41 -5.59
CA VAL A 492 -14.92 3.74 -6.57
C VAL A 492 -13.59 3.98 -5.87
N THR A 493 -13.56 4.76 -4.79
CA THR A 493 -12.34 5.00 -3.99
C THR A 493 -11.75 3.69 -3.44
N LYS A 494 -12.58 2.82 -2.86
CA LYS A 494 -12.15 1.49 -2.40
C LYS A 494 -11.63 0.62 -3.55
N GLY A 495 -12.30 0.63 -4.71
CA GLY A 495 -11.88 -0.14 -5.89
C GLY A 495 -10.54 0.31 -6.46
N THR A 496 -10.31 1.64 -6.52
CA THR A 496 -9.02 2.23 -6.89
C THR A 496 -7.92 1.84 -5.89
N ASP A 497 -8.20 1.90 -4.59
CA ASP A 497 -7.25 1.47 -3.55
C ASP A 497 -6.89 -0.03 -3.67
N PHE A 498 -7.88 -0.91 -3.91
CA PHE A 498 -7.62 -2.32 -4.20
C PHE A 498 -6.70 -2.49 -5.41
N ILE A 499 -6.99 -1.79 -6.50
CA ILE A 499 -6.20 -1.85 -7.75
C ILE A 499 -4.75 -1.41 -7.50
N LEU A 500 -4.52 -0.31 -6.77
CA LEU A 500 -3.18 0.16 -6.44
C LEU A 500 -2.41 -0.81 -5.52
N LYS A 501 -3.10 -1.46 -4.58
CA LYS A 501 -2.52 -2.52 -3.73
C LYS A 501 -2.21 -3.81 -4.50
N ALA A 502 -3.04 -4.17 -5.47
CA ALA A 502 -2.92 -5.39 -6.27
C ALA A 502 -1.93 -5.29 -7.44
N GLN A 503 -1.43 -4.09 -7.80
CA GLN A 503 -0.50 -3.93 -8.92
C GLN A 503 0.82 -4.66 -8.64
N TRP A 504 1.18 -5.59 -9.52
CA TRP A 504 2.28 -6.51 -9.26
C TRP A 504 3.66 -5.82 -9.36
N LYS A 505 4.52 -6.15 -8.40
CA LYS A 505 5.91 -5.66 -8.30
C LYS A 505 6.90 -6.73 -8.79
N GLN A 506 7.01 -6.90 -10.10
CA GLN A 506 7.98 -7.81 -10.71
C GLN A 506 9.41 -7.38 -10.34
N ASN A 507 10.07 -8.14 -9.47
CA ASN A 507 11.43 -7.87 -8.99
C ASN A 507 11.59 -6.43 -8.45
N GLY A 508 10.56 -5.90 -7.78
CA GLY A 508 10.52 -4.54 -7.23
C GLY A 508 9.95 -3.47 -8.17
N VAL A 509 9.83 -3.73 -9.47
CA VAL A 509 9.29 -2.79 -10.47
C VAL A 509 7.78 -2.98 -10.60
N LEU A 510 6.99 -1.91 -10.50
CA LEU A 510 5.54 -1.95 -10.77
C LEU A 510 5.28 -2.33 -12.24
N THR A 511 4.29 -3.20 -12.45
CA THR A 511 3.93 -3.73 -13.77
C THR A 511 2.41 -3.65 -13.99
N ALA A 512 1.73 -4.78 -13.97
CA ALA A 512 0.32 -4.92 -14.36
C ALA A 512 -0.44 -5.77 -13.31
N TRP A 513 -1.56 -6.36 -13.72
CA TRP A 513 -2.42 -7.18 -12.85
C TRP A 513 -2.63 -8.57 -13.46
N CYS A 514 -2.96 -9.55 -12.61
CA CYS A 514 -3.54 -10.81 -13.04
C CYS A 514 -5.00 -10.60 -13.46
N ALA A 515 -5.59 -11.55 -14.19
CA ALA A 515 -7.03 -11.53 -14.46
C ALA A 515 -7.88 -11.72 -13.18
N GLN A 516 -7.29 -12.28 -12.11
CA GLN A 516 -7.93 -12.40 -10.80
C GLN A 516 -6.92 -12.33 -9.65
N HIS A 517 -7.30 -11.66 -8.56
CA HIS A 517 -6.51 -11.52 -7.33
C HIS A 517 -7.32 -11.96 -6.11
N GLY A 518 -6.67 -12.39 -5.03
CA GLY A 518 -7.35 -12.70 -3.78
C GLY A 518 -8.00 -11.45 -3.20
N ALA A 519 -9.29 -11.52 -2.87
CA ALA A 519 -10.07 -10.35 -2.45
C ALA A 519 -9.55 -9.70 -1.15
N THR A 520 -8.82 -10.45 -0.31
CA THR A 520 -8.25 -9.97 0.96
C THR A 520 -6.72 -9.93 0.99
N ASP A 521 -6.03 -10.77 0.22
CA ASP A 521 -4.55 -10.86 0.21
C ASP A 521 -3.89 -10.12 -0.97
N TYR A 522 -4.67 -9.63 -1.94
CA TYR A 522 -4.21 -8.91 -3.14
C TYR A 522 -3.27 -9.71 -4.06
N LEU A 523 -3.01 -11.00 -3.79
CA LEU A 523 -2.08 -11.82 -4.58
C LEU A 523 -2.76 -12.34 -5.86
N PRO A 524 -2.05 -12.45 -6.99
CA PRO A 524 -2.51 -13.19 -8.16
C PRO A 524 -3.03 -14.59 -7.81
N LYS A 525 -4.13 -15.01 -8.45
CA LYS A 525 -4.75 -16.34 -8.27
C LYS A 525 -4.97 -17.03 -9.63
N LYS A 526 -5.34 -18.31 -9.60
CA LYS A 526 -5.88 -19.03 -10.76
C LYS A 526 -7.38 -18.73 -10.93
N ALA A 527 -7.92 -18.98 -12.12
CA ALA A 527 -9.36 -19.06 -12.36
C ALA A 527 -9.74 -20.47 -12.83
N ARG A 528 -10.03 -20.65 -14.12
CA ARG A 528 -10.21 -21.99 -14.73
C ARG A 528 -8.83 -22.67 -14.84
N ALA A 529 -8.80 -23.99 -15.08
CA ALA A 529 -7.54 -24.75 -15.05
C ALA A 529 -6.44 -24.17 -15.96
N TYR A 530 -6.83 -23.65 -17.13
CA TYR A 530 -5.96 -23.02 -18.14
C TYR A 530 -5.65 -21.53 -17.89
N GLU A 531 -5.98 -20.99 -16.71
CA GLU A 531 -5.86 -19.57 -16.35
C GLU A 531 -5.06 -19.41 -15.05
N LEU A 532 -3.73 -19.46 -15.20
CA LEU A 532 -2.76 -19.52 -14.10
C LEU A 532 -2.35 -18.13 -13.57
N GLU A 533 -1.69 -18.10 -12.41
CA GLU A 533 -1.10 -16.90 -11.82
C GLU A 533 -0.11 -16.25 -12.81
N SER A 534 -0.39 -15.00 -13.17
CA SER A 534 0.22 -14.33 -14.33
C SER A 534 0.02 -12.82 -14.28
N LEU A 535 0.77 -12.08 -15.10
CA LEU A 535 0.31 -10.76 -15.57
C LEU A 535 -0.59 -10.98 -16.79
N SER A 536 -1.79 -10.41 -16.77
CA SER A 536 -2.74 -10.48 -17.87
C SER A 536 -2.46 -9.36 -18.86
N GLY A 537 -2.12 -9.74 -20.09
CA GLY A 537 -2.00 -8.80 -21.22
C GLY A 537 -3.34 -8.30 -21.74
N SER A 538 -4.45 -9.01 -21.47
CA SER A 538 -5.80 -8.59 -21.87
C SER A 538 -6.44 -7.65 -20.86
N GLU A 539 -6.58 -8.07 -19.59
CA GLU A 539 -7.43 -7.36 -18.63
C GLU A 539 -6.78 -6.08 -18.07
N SER A 540 -5.45 -6.03 -18.02
CA SER A 540 -4.70 -4.87 -17.52
C SER A 540 -4.94 -3.60 -18.36
N VAL A 541 -5.40 -3.74 -19.62
CA VAL A 541 -5.86 -2.62 -20.45
C VAL A 541 -7.05 -1.91 -19.80
N GLY A 542 -8.06 -2.67 -19.35
CA GLY A 542 -9.25 -2.14 -18.69
C GLY A 542 -8.93 -1.50 -17.34
N VAL A 543 -8.04 -2.12 -16.56
CA VAL A 543 -7.59 -1.58 -15.26
C VAL A 543 -6.88 -0.24 -15.42
N LEU A 544 -5.95 -0.12 -16.38
CA LEU A 544 -5.29 1.15 -16.70
C LEU A 544 -6.29 2.19 -17.21
N ALA A 545 -7.22 1.80 -18.09
CA ALA A 545 -8.24 2.69 -18.61
C ALA A 545 -9.16 3.25 -17.50
N PHE A 546 -9.54 2.43 -16.51
CA PHE A 546 -10.28 2.88 -15.33
C PHE A 546 -9.44 3.84 -14.47
N LEU A 547 -8.19 3.51 -14.15
CA LEU A 547 -7.31 4.41 -13.39
C LEU A 547 -7.13 5.78 -14.09
N MET A 548 -7.19 5.81 -15.42
CA MET A 548 -7.15 7.03 -16.22
C MET A 548 -8.49 7.80 -16.32
N THR A 549 -9.60 7.33 -15.72
CA THR A 549 -10.80 8.17 -15.48
C THR A 549 -10.73 8.91 -14.15
N GLN A 550 -9.87 8.47 -13.23
CA GLN A 550 -9.76 8.99 -11.87
C GLN A 550 -8.92 10.29 -11.81
N PRO A 551 -9.03 11.08 -10.73
CA PRO A 551 -8.11 12.18 -10.47
C PRO A 551 -6.68 11.63 -10.33
N GLN A 552 -5.74 12.12 -11.16
CA GLN A 552 -4.37 11.61 -11.17
C GLN A 552 -3.60 12.13 -9.96
N THR A 553 -3.66 11.38 -8.87
CA THR A 553 -2.75 11.51 -7.74
C THR A 553 -1.36 10.99 -8.13
N VAL A 554 -0.32 11.32 -7.35
CA VAL A 554 1.05 10.84 -7.60
C VAL A 554 1.12 9.31 -7.67
N ASP A 555 0.35 8.61 -6.83
CA ASP A 555 0.28 7.15 -6.83
C ASP A 555 -0.45 6.58 -8.07
N ILE A 556 -1.55 7.21 -8.50
CA ILE A 556 -2.30 6.78 -9.69
C ILE A 556 -1.49 7.07 -10.97
N GLU A 557 -0.87 8.24 -11.10
CA GLU A 557 0.00 8.54 -12.25
C GLU A 557 1.19 7.59 -12.31
N ARG A 558 1.84 7.29 -11.17
CA ARG A 558 2.93 6.31 -11.09
C ARG A 558 2.47 4.90 -11.47
N ALA A 559 1.30 4.47 -10.99
CA ALA A 559 0.72 3.17 -11.31
C ALA A 559 0.39 3.03 -12.80
N VAL A 560 -0.26 4.04 -13.39
CA VAL A 560 -0.61 4.07 -14.81
C VAL A 560 0.64 4.08 -15.69
N ARG A 561 1.60 4.99 -15.43
CA ARG A 561 2.86 5.06 -16.19
C ARG A 561 3.64 3.75 -16.13
N ALA A 562 3.69 3.09 -14.98
CA ALA A 562 4.36 1.80 -14.83
C ALA A 562 3.70 0.70 -15.68
N GLY A 563 2.36 0.59 -15.66
CA GLY A 563 1.65 -0.40 -16.48
C GLY A 563 1.68 -0.10 -17.99
N VAL A 564 1.62 1.19 -18.37
CA VAL A 564 1.81 1.63 -19.76
C VAL A 564 3.23 1.33 -20.25
N ALA A 565 4.26 1.61 -19.45
CA ALA A 565 5.64 1.27 -19.77
C ALA A 565 5.87 -0.25 -19.85
N TRP A 566 5.19 -1.05 -19.01
CA TRP A 566 5.18 -2.51 -19.12
C TRP A 566 4.56 -2.97 -20.45
N PHE A 567 3.41 -2.42 -20.86
CA PHE A 567 2.81 -2.72 -22.17
C PHE A 567 3.71 -2.30 -23.35
N ASN A 568 4.36 -1.13 -23.27
CA ASN A 568 5.23 -0.58 -24.30
C ASN A 568 6.68 -1.13 -24.27
N SER A 569 6.95 -2.14 -23.44
CA SER A 569 8.28 -2.74 -23.31
C SER A 569 8.56 -3.79 -24.39
N PRO A 570 9.73 -3.76 -25.07
CA PRO A 570 10.21 -4.85 -25.93
C PRO A 570 10.46 -6.17 -25.18
N ARG A 571 10.39 -6.18 -23.84
CA ARG A 571 10.40 -7.41 -23.01
C ARG A 571 8.99 -7.96 -22.74
N THR A 572 7.95 -7.31 -23.26
CA THR A 572 6.54 -7.70 -23.08
C THR A 572 5.87 -7.96 -24.43
N TYR A 573 5.93 -7.03 -25.39
CA TYR A 573 5.38 -7.28 -26.72
C TYR A 573 6.30 -8.21 -27.54
N LEU A 574 5.70 -9.04 -28.40
CA LEU A 574 6.39 -9.76 -29.46
C LEU A 574 6.37 -8.89 -30.72
N GLU A 575 7.55 -8.42 -31.15
CA GLU A 575 7.72 -7.54 -32.31
C GLU A 575 7.65 -8.30 -33.63
N GLY A 576 6.96 -7.75 -34.63
CA GLY A 576 6.86 -8.35 -35.95
C GLY A 576 5.93 -9.56 -36.01
N TYR A 577 5.01 -9.69 -35.05
CA TYR A 577 4.01 -10.77 -34.97
C TYR A 577 2.61 -10.23 -34.74
N THR A 578 1.61 -11.05 -35.06
CA THR A 578 0.20 -10.87 -34.69
C THR A 578 -0.38 -12.19 -34.15
N TYR A 579 -1.50 -12.09 -33.44
CA TYR A 579 -2.39 -13.23 -33.24
C TYR A 579 -3.42 -13.25 -34.36
N ASP A 580 -3.59 -14.40 -35.02
CA ASP A 580 -4.61 -14.66 -36.03
C ASP A 580 -5.37 -15.94 -35.64
N SER A 581 -6.59 -15.77 -35.12
CA SER A 581 -7.41 -16.88 -34.65
C SER A 581 -7.91 -17.81 -35.77
N SER A 582 -7.85 -17.41 -37.05
CA SER A 582 -8.19 -18.31 -38.17
C SER A 582 -7.15 -19.41 -38.36
N LEU A 583 -5.92 -19.19 -37.93
CA LEU A 583 -4.79 -20.13 -38.02
C LEU A 583 -4.61 -20.98 -36.74
N ALA A 584 -5.54 -20.85 -35.78
CA ALA A 584 -5.50 -21.54 -34.49
C ALA A 584 -5.55 -23.08 -34.56
N ALA A 585 -5.87 -23.68 -35.71
CA ALA A 585 -5.76 -25.12 -35.90
C ALA A 585 -4.34 -25.64 -35.58
N THR A 586 -3.30 -24.90 -35.99
CA THR A 586 -1.89 -25.27 -35.78
C THR A 586 -1.15 -24.24 -34.92
N ASN A 587 -1.06 -22.98 -35.37
CA ASN A 587 -0.42 -21.90 -34.62
C ASN A 587 -1.02 -20.53 -35.03
N PRO A 588 -1.74 -19.84 -34.12
CA PRO A 588 -2.27 -18.50 -34.39
C PRO A 588 -1.24 -17.38 -34.23
N ILE A 589 -0.04 -17.65 -33.71
CA ILE A 589 1.01 -16.65 -33.48
C ILE A 589 1.92 -16.60 -34.71
N VAL A 590 1.65 -15.66 -35.61
CA VAL A 590 2.24 -15.61 -36.95
C VAL A 590 3.03 -14.32 -37.23
N PRO A 591 4.14 -14.38 -37.99
CA PRO A 591 4.90 -13.19 -38.38
C PRO A 591 4.05 -12.21 -39.19
N LYS A 592 4.13 -10.93 -38.84
CA LYS A 592 3.50 -9.82 -39.55
C LYS A 592 4.31 -8.53 -39.32
N ALA A 593 5.00 -8.08 -40.37
CA ALA A 593 5.83 -6.87 -40.31
C ALA A 593 5.04 -5.65 -39.82
N GLY A 594 5.69 -4.79 -39.03
CA GLY A 594 5.07 -3.60 -38.43
C GLY A 594 4.04 -3.87 -37.32
N SER A 595 3.71 -5.13 -37.01
CA SER A 595 2.77 -5.49 -35.94
C SER A 595 3.46 -5.75 -34.61
N LYS A 596 2.69 -5.66 -33.52
CA LYS A 596 3.07 -6.07 -32.16
C LYS A 596 1.96 -6.96 -31.61
N MET A 597 2.34 -8.06 -30.98
CA MET A 597 1.42 -8.95 -30.26
C MET A 597 1.74 -8.94 -28.77
N TRP A 598 0.71 -8.97 -27.94
CA TRP A 598 0.81 -9.27 -26.51
C TRP A 598 0.23 -10.65 -26.23
N TYR A 599 0.88 -11.42 -25.37
CA TYR A 599 0.34 -12.69 -24.85
C TYR A 599 -0.82 -12.40 -23.89
N ARG A 600 -1.76 -13.35 -23.72
CA ARG A 600 -2.81 -13.20 -22.70
C ARG A 600 -2.22 -13.37 -21.29
N PHE A 601 -1.21 -14.22 -21.13
CA PHE A 601 -0.55 -14.51 -19.86
C PHE A 601 0.97 -14.35 -19.95
N TYR A 602 1.53 -13.64 -18.98
CA TYR A 602 2.98 -13.52 -18.76
C TYR A 602 3.37 -14.01 -17.37
N ASP A 603 4.55 -14.61 -17.27
CA ASP A 603 5.10 -15.06 -16.00
C ASP A 603 5.38 -13.88 -15.05
N LEU A 604 4.91 -13.99 -13.81
CA LEU A 604 4.99 -12.93 -12.80
C LEU A 604 6.42 -12.44 -12.54
N ASN A 605 7.42 -13.32 -12.61
CA ASN A 605 8.79 -13.02 -12.18
C ASN A 605 9.75 -12.79 -13.36
N THR A 606 9.55 -13.51 -14.47
CA THR A 606 10.44 -13.51 -15.65
C THR A 606 9.89 -12.74 -16.85
N ASN A 607 8.63 -12.29 -16.79
CA ASN A 607 7.90 -11.64 -17.88
C ASN A 607 7.78 -12.46 -19.17
N ARG A 608 8.03 -13.78 -19.13
CA ARG A 608 7.91 -14.65 -20.30
C ARG A 608 6.44 -14.94 -20.61
N GLY A 609 5.99 -14.66 -21.83
CA GLY A 609 4.67 -15.07 -22.32
C GLY A 609 4.53 -16.60 -22.32
N PHE A 610 3.38 -17.13 -21.86
CA PHE A 610 3.18 -18.57 -21.68
C PHE A 610 1.76 -19.05 -22.00
N PHE A 611 1.62 -20.38 -22.05
CA PHE A 611 0.40 -21.12 -22.37
C PHE A 611 0.07 -22.16 -21.28
N SER A 612 -1.18 -22.63 -21.27
CA SER A 612 -1.70 -23.63 -20.35
C SER A 612 -2.80 -24.46 -21.02
N ASP A 613 -3.26 -25.53 -20.38
CA ASP A 613 -4.33 -26.39 -20.89
C ASP A 613 -5.29 -26.83 -19.77
N ARG A 614 -6.26 -27.69 -20.09
CA ARG A 614 -7.26 -28.22 -19.16
C ARG A 614 -6.68 -29.04 -18.00
N ASP A 615 -5.43 -29.48 -18.12
CA ASP A 615 -4.66 -30.16 -17.07
C ASP A 615 -3.99 -29.19 -16.07
N GLY A 616 -3.98 -27.88 -16.36
CA GLY A 616 -3.29 -26.86 -15.55
C GLY A 616 -1.77 -26.84 -15.71
N SER A 617 -1.23 -27.48 -16.75
CA SER A 617 0.20 -27.40 -17.12
C SER A 617 0.60 -25.98 -17.54
N LYS A 618 1.91 -25.70 -17.56
CA LYS A 618 2.47 -24.41 -18.00
C LYS A 618 3.62 -24.64 -18.97
N PHE A 619 3.47 -24.15 -20.20
CA PHE A 619 4.40 -24.39 -21.30
C PHE A 619 4.54 -23.15 -22.20
N TYR A 620 5.47 -23.19 -23.16
CA TYR A 620 5.94 -22.01 -23.90
C TYR A 620 5.85 -22.14 -25.42
N ASP A 621 5.22 -23.21 -25.91
CA ASP A 621 4.95 -23.46 -27.34
C ASP A 621 3.47 -23.83 -27.51
N ILE A 622 2.72 -23.00 -28.24
CA ILE A 622 1.27 -23.17 -28.40
C ILE A 622 0.89 -24.40 -29.24
N THR A 623 1.83 -24.99 -29.98
CA THR A 623 1.58 -26.23 -30.75
C THR A 623 1.43 -27.45 -29.85
N GLN A 624 2.00 -27.42 -28.63
CA GLN A 624 1.88 -28.47 -27.60
C GLN A 624 0.48 -28.53 -26.98
N MET A 625 -0.31 -27.47 -27.12
CA MET A 625 -1.66 -27.34 -26.60
C MET A 625 -2.66 -28.28 -27.30
N SER A 626 -3.67 -28.72 -26.58
CA SER A 626 -4.86 -29.36 -27.14
C SER A 626 -5.53 -28.46 -28.18
N LEU A 627 -5.99 -29.07 -29.27
CA LEU A 627 -6.64 -28.37 -30.37
C LEU A 627 -7.85 -27.54 -29.89
N GLU A 628 -8.59 -28.06 -28.90
CA GLU A 628 -9.78 -27.43 -28.34
C GLU A 628 -9.45 -26.18 -27.49
N ARG A 629 -8.36 -26.15 -26.73
CA ARG A 629 -7.91 -24.93 -26.02
C ARG A 629 -7.23 -23.93 -26.95
N ARG A 630 -6.54 -24.36 -28.00
CA ARG A 630 -5.90 -23.45 -28.96
C ARG A 630 -6.91 -22.74 -29.85
N THR A 631 -7.97 -23.44 -30.27
CA THR A 631 -9.05 -22.87 -31.11
C THR A 631 -10.16 -22.20 -30.30
N GLY A 632 -10.52 -22.76 -29.14
CA GLY A 632 -11.62 -22.28 -28.29
C GLY A 632 -11.25 -21.20 -27.27
N TYR A 633 -10.04 -20.62 -27.34
CA TYR A 633 -9.58 -19.55 -26.45
C TYR A 633 -8.47 -18.72 -27.13
N SER A 634 -8.43 -17.41 -26.87
CA SER A 634 -7.39 -16.52 -27.42
C SER A 634 -6.23 -16.36 -26.45
N TRP A 635 -5.03 -16.76 -26.90
CA TRP A 635 -3.80 -16.77 -26.11
C TRP A 635 -2.89 -15.55 -26.33
N GLY A 636 -3.29 -14.65 -27.23
CA GLY A 636 -2.65 -13.37 -27.47
C GLY A 636 -3.54 -12.45 -28.32
N GLY A 637 -3.06 -11.23 -28.56
CA GLY A 637 -3.79 -10.23 -29.33
C GLY A 637 -3.06 -8.89 -29.40
N SER A 638 -3.72 -7.89 -29.97
CA SER A 638 -3.20 -6.52 -30.13
C SER A 638 -3.45 -5.62 -28.91
N TYR A 639 -3.67 -6.20 -27.72
CA TYR A 639 -4.28 -5.56 -26.54
C TYR A 639 -3.67 -4.19 -26.18
N GLY A 640 -2.34 -4.13 -26.04
CA GLY A 640 -1.61 -2.94 -25.62
C GLY A 640 -1.74 -1.74 -26.56
N THR A 641 -2.04 -1.95 -27.84
CA THR A 641 -2.20 -0.90 -28.85
C THR A 641 -3.14 0.21 -28.40
N SER A 642 -4.25 -0.16 -27.75
CA SER A 642 -5.29 0.79 -27.31
C SER A 642 -4.82 1.70 -26.19
N ILE A 643 -4.26 1.13 -25.11
CA ILE A 643 -3.80 1.89 -23.95
C ILE A 643 -2.52 2.69 -24.23
N ILE A 644 -1.61 2.17 -25.06
CA ILE A 644 -0.43 2.90 -25.53
C ILE A 644 -0.85 4.13 -26.37
N SER A 645 -1.79 3.97 -27.31
CA SER A 645 -2.27 5.09 -28.13
C SER A 645 -2.96 6.17 -27.28
N PHE A 646 -3.73 5.77 -26.28
CA PHE A 646 -4.38 6.72 -25.36
C PHE A 646 -3.38 7.38 -24.40
N ALA A 647 -2.37 6.64 -23.90
CA ALA A 647 -1.29 7.20 -23.10
C ALA A 647 -0.45 8.24 -23.87
N GLN A 648 -0.16 7.98 -25.15
CA GLN A 648 0.49 8.97 -26.04
C GLN A 648 -0.32 10.27 -26.12
N LYS A 649 -1.65 10.16 -26.28
CA LYS A 649 -2.57 11.31 -26.38
C LYS A 649 -2.58 12.21 -25.13
N VAL A 650 -2.32 11.67 -23.94
CA VAL A 650 -2.40 12.41 -22.67
C VAL A 650 -1.03 12.71 -22.00
N GLY A 651 0.07 12.27 -22.64
CA GLY A 651 1.44 12.49 -22.17
C GLY A 651 1.91 11.50 -21.10
N TYR A 652 1.47 10.25 -21.18
CA TYR A 652 1.65 9.18 -20.17
C TYR A 652 2.57 8.02 -20.60
N LEU A 653 3.20 8.15 -21.78
CA LEU A 653 4.39 7.38 -22.17
C LEU A 653 5.68 8.10 -21.76
#